data_AF-A0A9P6Y1D6-F1
#
_entry.id   AF-A0A9P6Y1D6-F1
#
_cell.length_a   1.000
_cell.length_b   1.000
_cell.length_c   1.000
_cell.angle_alpha   90.00
_cell.angle_beta   90.00
_cell.angle_gamma   90.00
#
_symmetry.space_group_name_H-M   'P 1'
#
loop_
_entity.id
_entity.type
_entity.pdbx_description
1 polymer ?
#
loop_
_entity_poly.entity_id
_entity_poly.type
_entity_poly.pdbx_seq_one_letter_code
_entity_poly.pdbx_strand_id
1 'polypeptide(L)'
;MKGLKNKKEKSSSHIPTGTQPHYSSSTNWGDNEYAQVIEGVKKIYKTKIKPLEVTYNFEGFHSAPLTDSDIEAKPMVLLIGQYSTGKTTFIRYLLDKKYPGEHIGVEPTTDRFLAVMNGGEDRIIPGNAAAVNQDLPFRGLNHFGQAFLSRFQVSETPSPVLENMTLIDTPGILAGDKQRIERGYDFTKVIEWFAQRADLILLMFDSYKLDISNEFKMAIHSLRGQEEKIRVVLNKSDMVSQQQLMRVYGAMMWSLGKVVQTPEVMRVYISSFWTEKPSNCFEDCRELIEAESRDLLVDLKELRRNAAIRKVNEIVKRARLAKVHAIIIGHLKKEMPSMFGKKKKQEALLKNLDQEFIKIQNKYHLPAGDFPNPERFRQNLALYDMDKFKSIKEDLLERVDEALAVDLPKLMSRFPMGNPELDKSQINPFAQPDINQEVVKNGQLPSSFWDYSQLDKNSYMPVFQSLHPRDGLVSGANVKPVLENSGLPNDMLAHIWRLADWDSDGYLNSDQFGVALHLIKAVELGAQLPDKLPPSMIPNQMVDTICRTTTSEPDGDNDAIFFKLEYLGYLIGQKLIERFTKDRPRFVDTLDVVKFICKDLWVILFKKQIDNLKTNHRGVYVLQDNGFRWFMRMSTDIGGTDSAKKAMPYVWFPCGIIRGALASLGVPSVVVAEISNLPQCTFQIKITK
;
A
#
# COMPACT_ATOMS: atom_id res chain seq x y z
N MET A 1 71.95 25.42 26.66
CA MET A 1 72.30 25.76 28.06
C MET A 1 71.04 25.76 28.91
N LYS A 2 71.04 25.02 30.03
CA LYS A 2 70.24 25.14 31.28
C LYS A 2 68.72 25.41 31.12
N GLY A 3 67.77 24.55 31.51
CA GLY A 3 67.71 23.57 32.59
C GLY A 3 67.14 24.20 33.87
N LEU A 4 65.97 23.74 34.34
CA LEU A 4 65.45 23.71 35.73
C LEU A 4 64.03 23.11 35.70
N LYS A 5 63.84 21.80 35.89
CA LYS A 5 63.72 21.01 37.15
C LYS A 5 62.32 21.04 37.81
N ASN A 6 61.69 19.87 37.72
CA ASN A 6 60.59 19.29 38.50
C ASN A 6 60.69 19.50 40.03
N LYS A 7 59.57 19.43 40.78
CA LYS A 7 59.03 18.19 41.43
C LYS A 7 58.10 18.47 42.63
N LYS A 8 56.94 17.77 42.69
CA LYS A 8 56.26 17.08 43.83
C LYS A 8 54.75 16.94 43.49
N GLU A 9 54.13 15.79 43.15
CA GLU A 9 53.98 14.46 43.82
C GLU A 9 53.44 14.61 45.26
N LYS A 10 52.34 14.01 45.76
CA LYS A 10 51.57 12.73 45.61
C LYS A 10 50.12 12.99 46.13
N SER A 11 49.04 12.21 45.99
CA SER A 11 48.74 10.75 46.02
C SER A 11 47.31 10.56 45.43
N SER A 12 46.74 9.42 45.03
CA SER A 12 46.95 8.01 45.35
C SER A 12 46.28 7.10 44.31
N SER A 13 46.92 5.94 44.07
CA SER A 13 46.34 4.62 43.74
C SER A 13 45.29 4.46 42.62
N HIS A 14 45.74 3.91 41.50
CA HIS A 14 44.95 3.20 40.50
C HIS A 14 45.43 1.74 40.41
N ILE A 15 44.56 0.90 39.79
CA ILE A 15 44.73 -0.50 39.30
C ILE A 15 43.90 -1.52 40.14
N PRO A 16 43.16 -2.51 39.56
CA PRO A 16 42.60 -2.62 38.19
C PRO A 16 41.25 -3.38 38.03
N THR A 17 40.83 -3.51 36.76
CA THR A 17 40.05 -4.59 36.10
C THR A 17 38.52 -4.49 36.02
N GLY A 18 38.05 -4.61 34.77
CA GLY A 18 36.65 -4.74 34.38
C GLY A 18 36.48 -4.48 32.89
N THR A 19 36.89 -5.46 32.07
CA THR A 19 36.64 -5.55 30.62
C THR A 19 35.23 -5.07 30.24
N GLN A 20 35.15 -4.01 29.43
CA GLN A 20 33.90 -3.65 28.78
C GLN A 20 33.64 -4.60 27.59
N PRO A 21 32.40 -5.09 27.41
CA PRO A 21 32.07 -5.93 26.28
C PRO A 21 32.12 -5.11 24.99
N HIS A 22 32.79 -5.66 23.98
CA HIS A 22 32.63 -5.26 22.60
C HIS A 22 31.14 -5.28 22.24
N TYR A 23 30.53 -4.11 22.08
CA TYR A 23 29.28 -3.98 21.33
C TYR A 23 29.61 -4.29 19.87
N SER A 24 29.27 -5.51 19.44
CA SER A 24 29.20 -5.87 18.03
C SER A 24 28.20 -4.93 17.36
N SER A 25 28.70 -4.17 16.39
CA SER A 25 27.96 -3.33 15.47
C SER A 25 26.72 -4.04 14.93
N SER A 26 25.54 -3.44 15.11
CA SER A 26 24.38 -3.65 14.25
C SER A 26 24.82 -3.45 12.80
N THR A 27 24.76 -4.51 12.01
CA THR A 27 25.19 -4.54 10.62
C THR A 27 24.36 -3.56 9.79
N ASN A 28 24.94 -2.38 9.49
CA ASN A 28 24.57 -1.62 8.31
C ASN A 28 24.60 -2.59 7.12
N TRP A 29 23.45 -2.84 6.50
CA TRP A 29 23.35 -3.40 5.15
C TRP A 29 24.05 -2.41 4.20
N GLY A 30 25.37 -2.50 4.14
CA GLY A 30 26.26 -1.50 3.56
C GLY A 30 26.42 -1.73 2.07
N ASP A 31 26.69 -0.66 1.33
CA ASP A 31 26.91 -0.59 -0.12
C ASP A 31 27.70 -1.76 -0.76
N ASN A 32 28.54 -2.40 0.04
CA ASN A 32 29.30 -3.60 -0.29
C ASN A 32 28.43 -4.80 -0.71
N GLU A 33 27.31 -5.08 -0.02
CA GLU A 33 26.46 -6.24 -0.37
C GLU A 33 25.73 -6.06 -1.69
N TYR A 34 25.20 -4.85 -1.95
CA TYR A 34 24.62 -4.49 -3.25
C TYR A 34 25.65 -4.67 -4.37
N ALA A 35 26.84 -4.10 -4.20
CA ALA A 35 27.91 -4.19 -5.19
C ALA A 35 28.29 -5.66 -5.50
N GLN A 36 28.40 -6.50 -4.47
CA GLN A 36 28.69 -7.93 -4.64
C GLN A 36 27.59 -8.68 -5.39
N VAL A 37 26.31 -8.35 -5.16
CA VAL A 37 25.21 -8.98 -5.91
C VAL A 37 25.23 -8.56 -7.36
N ILE A 38 25.39 -7.26 -7.63
CA ILE A 38 25.48 -6.74 -9.00
C ILE A 38 26.67 -7.35 -9.74
N GLU A 39 27.83 -7.48 -9.09
CA GLU A 39 28.99 -8.15 -9.66
C GLU A 39 28.72 -9.64 -9.95
N GLY A 40 28.05 -10.32 -9.02
CA GLY A 40 27.58 -11.69 -9.21
C GLY A 40 26.66 -11.85 -10.42
N VAL A 41 25.66 -10.97 -10.54
CA VAL A 41 24.73 -10.93 -11.69
C VAL A 41 25.49 -10.69 -12.99
N LYS A 42 26.40 -9.72 -13.01
CA LYS A 42 27.25 -9.41 -14.17
C LYS A 42 28.07 -10.61 -14.60
N LYS A 43 28.69 -11.31 -13.65
CA LYS A 43 29.48 -12.52 -13.91
C LYS A 43 28.63 -13.64 -14.49
N ILE A 44 27.48 -13.94 -13.88
CA ILE A 44 26.56 -14.98 -14.37
C ILE A 44 26.07 -14.65 -15.77
N TYR A 45 25.61 -13.41 -16.01
CA TYR A 45 25.12 -13.00 -17.31
C TYR A 45 26.19 -13.14 -18.39
N LYS A 46 27.40 -12.60 -18.17
CA LYS A 46 28.49 -12.67 -19.16
C LYS A 46 28.93 -14.09 -19.49
N THR A 47 29.01 -14.96 -18.48
CA THR A 47 29.64 -16.28 -18.63
C THR A 47 28.66 -17.37 -19.02
N LYS A 48 27.39 -17.27 -18.60
CA LYS A 48 26.38 -18.32 -18.77
C LYS A 48 25.24 -17.93 -19.71
N ILE A 49 24.74 -16.70 -19.67
CA ILE A 49 23.54 -16.28 -20.44
C ILE A 49 23.88 -15.63 -21.79
N LYS A 50 24.76 -14.63 -21.80
CA LYS A 50 25.16 -13.88 -23.00
C LYS A 50 25.68 -14.76 -24.15
N PRO A 51 26.48 -15.84 -23.90
CA PRO A 51 26.92 -16.71 -24.98
C PRO A 51 25.76 -17.41 -25.71
N LEU A 52 24.69 -17.76 -24.98
CA LEU A 52 23.47 -18.33 -25.57
C LEU A 52 22.74 -17.27 -26.43
N GLU A 53 22.57 -16.06 -25.90
CA GLU A 53 21.91 -14.96 -26.60
C GLU A 53 22.58 -14.63 -27.94
N VAL A 54 23.91 -14.49 -27.92
CA VAL A 54 24.71 -14.19 -29.12
C VAL A 54 24.69 -15.36 -30.10
N THR A 55 24.76 -16.60 -29.60
CA THR A 55 24.81 -17.79 -30.47
C THR A 55 23.54 -17.95 -31.29
N TYR A 56 22.37 -17.69 -30.69
CA TYR A 56 21.05 -17.88 -31.30
C TYR A 56 20.37 -16.58 -31.76
N ASN A 57 21.14 -15.50 -31.94
CA ASN A 57 20.65 -14.20 -32.43
C ASN A 57 19.44 -13.67 -31.64
N PHE A 58 19.53 -13.67 -30.31
CA PHE A 58 18.45 -13.19 -29.44
C PHE A 58 18.06 -11.72 -29.72
N GLU A 59 19.03 -10.88 -30.05
CA GLU A 59 18.83 -9.47 -30.39
C GLU A 59 17.88 -9.28 -31.57
N GLY A 60 17.99 -10.10 -32.61
CA GLY A 60 17.16 -10.02 -33.81
C GLY A 60 15.67 -10.30 -33.58
N PHE A 61 15.30 -10.86 -32.42
CA PHE A 61 13.93 -11.24 -32.08
C PHE A 61 13.39 -10.52 -30.84
N HIS A 62 14.28 -10.19 -29.90
CA HIS A 62 13.92 -9.70 -28.58
C HIS A 62 14.62 -8.37 -28.27
N SER A 63 15.81 -8.41 -27.67
CA SER A 63 16.54 -7.22 -27.24
C SER A 63 18.05 -7.44 -27.29
N ALA A 64 18.81 -6.35 -27.45
CA ALA A 64 20.26 -6.38 -27.49
C ALA A 64 20.86 -7.00 -26.22
N PRO A 65 22.07 -7.59 -26.29
CA PRO A 65 22.79 -8.06 -25.12
C PRO A 65 23.02 -6.92 -24.12
N LEU A 66 22.86 -7.20 -22.84
CA LEU A 66 23.08 -6.23 -21.78
C LEU A 66 24.57 -5.84 -21.71
N THR A 67 24.81 -4.55 -21.53
CA THR A 67 26.12 -3.98 -21.21
C THR A 67 26.37 -4.01 -19.70
N ASP A 68 27.62 -3.80 -19.29
CA ASP A 68 27.97 -3.68 -17.87
C ASP A 68 27.20 -2.55 -17.22
N SER A 69 27.10 -1.41 -17.91
CA SER A 69 26.35 -0.24 -17.47
C SER A 69 24.86 -0.50 -17.33
N ASP A 70 24.26 -1.35 -18.17
CA ASP A 70 22.85 -1.77 -17.99
C ASP A 70 22.68 -2.60 -16.71
N ILE A 71 23.67 -3.43 -16.36
CA ILE A 71 23.66 -4.29 -15.16
C ILE A 71 24.05 -3.50 -13.90
N GLU A 72 24.89 -2.47 -14.02
CA GLU A 72 25.35 -1.62 -12.92
C GLU A 72 24.48 -0.38 -12.71
N ALA A 73 23.56 -0.11 -13.62
CA ALA A 73 22.61 0.99 -13.52
C ALA A 73 21.94 0.99 -12.14
N LYS A 74 22.12 2.13 -11.45
CA LYS A 74 21.44 2.45 -10.19
C LYS A 74 19.93 2.46 -10.41
N PRO A 75 19.13 2.21 -9.36
CA PRO A 75 17.69 2.27 -9.49
C PRO A 75 17.21 3.62 -10.02
N MET A 76 16.28 3.59 -10.97
CA MET A 76 15.72 4.79 -11.60
C MET A 76 14.34 5.12 -11.03
N VAL A 77 14.17 6.34 -10.55
CA VAL A 77 12.86 6.90 -10.16
C VAL A 77 12.36 7.79 -11.28
N LEU A 78 11.25 7.42 -11.90
CA LEU A 78 10.63 8.17 -12.99
C LEU A 78 9.51 9.05 -12.46
N LEU A 79 9.64 10.37 -12.59
CA LEU A 79 8.62 11.32 -12.17
C LEU A 79 7.74 11.69 -13.37
N ILE A 80 6.45 11.38 -13.32
CA ILE A 80 5.48 11.73 -14.37
C ILE A 80 4.38 12.58 -13.77
N GLY A 81 4.01 13.66 -14.43
CA GLY A 81 2.91 14.49 -13.99
C GLY A 81 2.72 15.70 -14.89
N GLN A 82 1.55 16.32 -14.77
CA GLN A 82 1.24 17.52 -15.54
C GLN A 82 2.14 18.70 -15.19
N TYR A 83 1.98 19.76 -15.97
CA TYR A 83 2.65 21.01 -15.71
C TYR A 83 2.37 21.55 -14.29
N SER A 84 3.40 22.11 -13.64
CA SER A 84 3.33 22.70 -12.28
C SER A 84 3.04 21.75 -11.11
N THR A 85 3.02 20.41 -11.28
CA THR A 85 2.77 19.46 -10.17
C THR A 85 3.91 19.36 -9.14
N GLY A 86 5.07 19.98 -9.42
CA GLY A 86 6.21 20.04 -8.50
C GLY A 86 7.26 18.94 -8.67
N LYS A 87 7.39 18.32 -9.85
CA LYS A 87 8.43 17.31 -10.16
C LYS A 87 9.86 17.80 -9.90
N THR A 88 10.27 18.87 -10.59
CA THR A 88 11.58 19.51 -10.41
C THR A 88 11.80 19.99 -8.96
N THR A 89 10.75 20.55 -8.33
CA THR A 89 10.80 20.97 -6.91
C THR A 89 11.02 19.79 -5.98
N PHE A 90 10.38 18.65 -6.24
CA PHE A 90 10.55 17.44 -5.45
C PHE A 90 11.97 16.89 -5.55
N ILE A 91 12.56 16.87 -6.76
CA ILE A 91 13.97 16.50 -6.92
C ILE A 91 14.87 17.44 -6.12
N ARG A 92 14.68 18.75 -6.25
CA ARG A 92 15.44 19.73 -5.46
C ARG A 92 15.27 19.56 -3.96
N TYR A 93 14.06 19.22 -3.50
CA TYR A 93 13.77 18.91 -2.10
C TYR A 93 14.55 17.68 -1.62
N LEU A 94 14.56 16.60 -2.41
CA LEU A 94 15.32 15.38 -2.09
C LEU A 94 16.83 15.62 -2.04
N LEU A 95 17.36 16.42 -2.97
CA LEU A 95 18.79 16.73 -3.04
C LEU A 95 19.24 17.78 -2.01
N ASP A 96 18.29 18.49 -1.42
CA ASP A 96 18.51 19.67 -0.56
C ASP A 96 19.42 20.74 -1.21
N LYS A 97 19.43 20.81 -2.54
CA LYS A 97 20.22 21.76 -3.32
C LYS A 97 19.73 21.84 -4.76
N LYS A 98 20.13 22.92 -5.45
CA LYS A 98 19.93 23.06 -6.89
C LYS A 98 20.81 22.08 -7.65
N TYR A 99 20.35 21.63 -8.82
CA TYR A 99 21.13 20.80 -9.74
C TYR A 99 21.21 21.40 -11.15
N PRO A 100 22.26 21.10 -11.94
CA PRO A 100 22.44 21.70 -13.26
C PRO A 100 21.27 21.43 -14.21
N GLY A 101 20.80 22.46 -14.90
CA GLY A 101 19.68 22.33 -15.84
C GLY A 101 18.30 22.30 -15.19
N GLU A 102 18.18 22.41 -13.86
CA GLU A 102 16.87 22.60 -13.22
C GLU A 102 16.23 23.92 -13.70
N HIS A 103 14.91 23.90 -13.88
CA HIS A 103 14.14 25.10 -14.23
C HIS A 103 12.77 25.09 -13.54
N ILE A 104 12.68 25.78 -12.41
CA ILE A 104 11.45 25.92 -11.63
C ILE A 104 10.80 27.26 -11.98
N GLY A 105 9.58 27.24 -12.50
CA GLY A 105 8.78 28.43 -12.72
C GLY A 105 7.29 28.11 -12.84
N VAL A 106 6.46 29.16 -12.94
CA VAL A 106 5.00 29.09 -13.03
C VAL A 106 4.47 28.97 -14.47
N GLU A 107 5.34 29.17 -15.47
CA GLU A 107 5.10 28.90 -16.90
C GLU A 107 5.82 27.62 -17.37
N PRO A 108 5.40 26.93 -18.46
CA PRO A 108 6.05 25.73 -19.00
C PRO A 108 7.58 25.83 -19.14
N THR A 109 8.31 25.49 -18.06
CA THR A 109 9.76 25.73 -17.94
C THR A 109 10.60 24.50 -18.25
N THR A 110 10.16 23.31 -17.84
CA THR A 110 10.84 22.05 -18.13
C THR A 110 10.26 21.42 -19.39
N ASP A 111 10.94 21.62 -20.52
CA ASP A 111 10.60 21.05 -21.83
C ASP A 111 11.50 19.86 -22.23
N ARG A 112 12.38 19.44 -21.31
CA ARG A 112 13.40 18.39 -21.50
C ARG A 112 13.20 17.25 -20.52
N PHE A 113 13.63 16.06 -20.95
CA PHE A 113 13.88 14.95 -20.03
C PHE A 113 15.24 15.16 -19.38
N LEU A 114 15.30 15.18 -18.05
CA LEU A 114 16.54 15.29 -17.30
C LEU A 114 16.78 14.00 -16.52
N ALA A 115 17.88 13.32 -16.83
CA ALA A 115 18.42 12.27 -15.97
C ALA A 115 19.38 12.89 -14.96
N VAL A 116 18.95 13.01 -13.71
CA VAL A 116 19.73 13.55 -12.61
C VAL A 116 20.50 12.41 -11.95
N MET A 117 21.82 12.46 -12.04
CA MET A 117 22.75 11.38 -11.68
C MET A 117 23.87 11.89 -10.79
N ASN A 118 24.53 10.98 -10.07
CA ASN A 118 25.70 11.34 -9.29
C ASN A 118 26.88 11.63 -10.22
N GLY A 119 27.61 12.70 -9.94
CA GLY A 119 28.88 13.01 -10.58
C GLY A 119 29.88 13.57 -9.57
N GLY A 120 31.16 13.61 -9.95
CA GLY A 120 32.20 14.23 -9.12
C GLY A 120 32.11 15.76 -9.08
N GLU A 121 31.44 16.36 -10.07
CA GLU A 121 31.23 17.79 -10.21
C GLU A 121 29.88 18.06 -10.87
N ASP A 122 29.44 19.32 -10.79
CA ASP A 122 28.23 19.79 -11.46
C ASP A 122 28.45 19.86 -12.97
N ARG A 123 27.77 18.98 -13.72
CA ARG A 123 27.99 18.85 -15.16
C ARG A 123 26.69 18.58 -15.92
N ILE A 124 26.64 19.06 -17.15
CA ILE A 124 25.57 18.78 -18.11
C ILE A 124 26.15 17.96 -19.26
N ILE A 125 25.51 16.83 -19.57
CA ILE A 125 25.83 16.01 -20.74
C ILE A 125 24.63 16.05 -21.70
N PRO A 126 24.79 16.60 -22.92
CA PRO A 126 23.73 16.61 -23.93
C PRO A 126 23.28 15.20 -24.32
N GLY A 127 22.00 15.01 -24.66
CA GLY A 127 21.43 13.70 -24.97
C GLY A 127 22.13 12.94 -26.08
N ASN A 128 22.61 13.64 -27.13
CA ASN A 128 23.43 13.03 -28.18
C ASN A 128 24.73 12.40 -27.66
N ALA A 129 25.41 13.07 -26.73
CA ALA A 129 26.61 12.55 -26.10
C ALA A 129 26.28 11.42 -25.12
N ALA A 130 25.19 11.56 -24.35
CA ALA A 130 24.73 10.55 -23.41
C ALA A 130 24.34 9.22 -24.10
N ALA A 131 23.74 9.29 -25.29
CA ALA A 131 23.31 8.11 -26.04
C ALA A 131 24.48 7.36 -26.72
N VAL A 132 25.67 7.94 -26.83
CA VAL A 132 26.86 7.24 -27.34
C VAL A 132 27.84 6.84 -26.24
N ASN A 133 27.71 7.42 -25.04
CA ASN A 133 28.55 7.09 -23.90
C ASN A 133 28.29 5.64 -23.43
N GLN A 134 29.36 4.86 -23.28
CA GLN A 134 29.27 3.47 -22.83
C GLN A 134 29.05 3.37 -21.32
N ASP A 135 29.44 4.38 -20.56
CA ASP A 135 29.33 4.41 -19.10
C ASP A 135 27.93 4.81 -18.62
N LEU A 136 27.04 5.23 -19.54
CA LEU A 136 25.69 5.68 -19.24
C LEU A 136 24.63 4.69 -19.78
N PRO A 137 23.55 4.43 -19.03
CA PRO A 137 22.49 3.48 -19.41
C PRO A 137 21.49 4.05 -20.44
N PHE A 138 21.92 4.98 -21.30
CA PHE A 138 21.03 5.73 -22.21
C PHE A 138 21.25 5.43 -23.70
N ARG A 139 22.10 4.45 -24.03
CA ARG A 139 22.38 4.10 -25.43
C ARG A 139 21.15 3.70 -26.24
N GLY A 140 20.17 3.08 -25.57
CA GLY A 140 18.90 2.69 -26.19
C GLY A 140 18.06 3.87 -26.67
N LEU A 141 18.32 5.09 -26.20
CA LEU A 141 17.59 6.29 -26.60
C LEU A 141 17.90 6.73 -28.05
N ASN A 142 18.97 6.22 -28.67
CA ASN A 142 19.31 6.51 -30.07
C ASN A 142 18.17 6.18 -31.04
N HIS A 143 17.35 5.18 -30.74
CA HIS A 143 16.22 4.78 -31.57
C HIS A 143 15.16 5.89 -31.73
N PHE A 144 15.04 6.80 -30.76
CA PHE A 144 14.09 7.93 -30.84
C PHE A 144 14.58 9.08 -31.74
N GLY A 145 15.85 9.04 -32.19
CA GLY A 145 16.40 9.98 -33.15
C GLY A 145 16.73 11.37 -32.59
N GLN A 146 17.23 12.23 -33.47
CA GLN A 146 17.78 13.55 -33.11
C GLN A 146 16.76 14.50 -32.46
N ALA A 147 15.50 14.45 -32.89
CA ALA A 147 14.45 15.29 -32.33
C ALA A 147 14.29 15.07 -30.82
N PHE A 148 14.26 13.81 -30.38
CA PHE A 148 14.25 13.48 -28.95
C PHE A 148 15.57 13.75 -28.25
N LEU A 149 16.71 13.33 -28.83
CA LEU A 149 18.02 13.48 -28.19
C LEU A 149 18.40 14.95 -27.94
N SER A 150 17.90 15.87 -28.76
CA SER A 150 18.04 17.32 -28.53
C SER A 150 17.27 17.84 -27.31
N ARG A 151 16.29 17.06 -26.82
CA ARG A 151 15.39 17.33 -25.68
C ARG A 151 15.66 16.40 -24.49
N PHE A 152 16.73 15.60 -24.54
CA PHE A 152 17.21 14.78 -23.44
C PHE A 152 18.55 15.33 -22.94
N GLN A 153 18.76 15.26 -21.62
CA GLN A 153 19.96 15.74 -20.98
C GLN A 153 20.26 14.92 -19.72
N VAL A 154 21.54 14.68 -19.45
CA VAL A 154 22.00 14.16 -18.16
C VAL A 154 22.54 15.34 -17.35
N SER A 155 22.10 15.43 -16.11
CA SER A 155 22.56 16.39 -15.11
C SER A 155 23.31 15.64 -14.03
N GLU A 156 24.60 15.83 -13.95
CA GLU A 156 25.46 15.24 -12.94
C GLU A 156 25.68 16.24 -11.81
N THR A 157 25.55 15.78 -10.57
CA THR A 157 25.87 16.58 -9.39
C THR A 157 26.25 15.66 -8.22
N PRO A 158 27.22 16.04 -7.35
CA PRO A 158 27.57 15.23 -6.18
C PRO A 158 26.42 15.20 -5.16
N SER A 159 25.84 14.03 -4.88
CA SER A 159 24.80 13.93 -3.85
C SER A 159 24.73 12.52 -3.24
N PRO A 160 24.64 12.40 -1.90
CA PRO A 160 24.42 11.11 -1.23
C PRO A 160 23.14 10.39 -1.68
N VAL A 161 22.11 11.15 -2.09
CA VAL A 161 20.88 10.57 -2.67
C VAL A 161 21.18 9.92 -4.01
N LEU A 162 21.92 10.63 -4.87
CA LEU A 162 22.25 10.16 -6.21
C LEU A 162 23.33 9.07 -6.22
N GLU A 163 24.08 8.91 -5.13
CA GLU A 163 24.92 7.74 -4.90
C GLU A 163 24.10 6.45 -4.92
N ASN A 164 22.83 6.52 -4.51
CA ASN A 164 21.95 5.38 -4.34
C ASN A 164 20.92 5.20 -5.46
N MET A 165 20.57 6.25 -6.21
CA MET A 165 19.54 6.21 -7.24
C MET A 165 19.77 7.25 -8.35
N THR A 166 19.06 7.10 -9.46
CA THR A 166 18.98 8.09 -10.54
C THR A 166 17.55 8.63 -10.58
N LEU A 167 17.39 9.95 -10.67
CA LEU A 167 16.08 10.60 -10.75
C LEU A 167 15.82 11.05 -12.19
N ILE A 168 14.70 10.66 -12.77
CA ILE A 168 14.30 11.07 -14.12
C ILE A 168 13.18 12.11 -14.02
N ASP A 169 13.52 13.37 -14.27
CA ASP A 169 12.56 14.47 -14.40
C ASP A 169 12.00 14.46 -15.83
N THR A 170 10.67 14.44 -15.96
CA THR A 170 10.00 14.45 -17.26
C THR A 170 9.39 15.82 -17.55
N PRO A 171 9.29 16.22 -18.84
CA PRO A 171 8.53 17.41 -19.22
C PRO A 171 7.11 17.37 -18.65
N GLY A 172 6.61 18.52 -18.21
CA GLY A 172 5.23 18.63 -17.73
C GLY A 172 4.23 18.33 -18.84
N ILE A 173 3.33 17.38 -18.61
CA ILE A 173 2.25 17.07 -19.56
C ILE A 173 1.27 18.24 -19.59
N LEU A 174 0.96 18.74 -20.79
CA LEU A 174 0.09 19.91 -20.97
C LEU A 174 -1.38 19.49 -20.86
N ALA A 175 -2.19 20.41 -20.35
CA ALA A 175 -3.64 20.24 -20.26
C ALA A 175 -4.30 20.78 -21.53
N GLY A 176 -4.69 19.89 -22.47
CA GLY A 176 -5.55 20.21 -23.60
C GLY A 176 -5.02 19.86 -25.00
N ASP A 177 -5.92 19.56 -25.92
CA ASP A 177 -5.59 19.10 -27.29
C ASP A 177 -4.96 20.18 -28.18
N LYS A 178 -5.13 21.47 -27.85
CA LYS A 178 -4.59 22.60 -28.63
C LYS A 178 -3.12 22.90 -28.37
N GLN A 179 -2.52 22.24 -27.38
CA GLN A 179 -1.10 22.35 -27.03
C GLN A 179 -0.37 21.01 -27.23
N ARG A 180 -0.82 20.18 -28.19
CA ARG A 180 0.05 19.18 -28.82
C ARG A 180 1.13 19.92 -29.61
N ILE A 181 2.01 20.60 -28.90
CA ILE A 181 3.25 21.12 -29.46
C ILE A 181 3.90 19.91 -30.12
N GLU A 182 4.19 19.99 -31.42
CA GLU A 182 4.96 18.97 -32.12
C GLU A 182 6.32 18.86 -31.42
N ARG A 183 6.41 18.01 -30.39
CA ARG A 183 7.66 17.73 -29.66
C ARG A 183 8.74 17.18 -30.60
N GLY A 184 8.34 16.74 -31.80
CA GLY A 184 9.20 16.10 -32.78
C GLY A 184 9.52 14.64 -32.44
N TYR A 185 8.96 14.12 -31.34
CA TYR A 185 9.13 12.74 -30.89
C TYR A 185 7.85 12.22 -30.21
N ASP A 186 7.72 10.89 -30.18
CA ASP A 186 6.62 10.22 -29.51
C ASP A 186 6.86 10.17 -27.99
N PHE A 187 6.23 11.10 -27.27
CA PHE A 187 6.38 11.20 -25.82
C PHE A 187 5.95 9.93 -25.09
N THR A 188 4.85 9.31 -25.52
CA THR A 188 4.30 8.11 -24.87
C THR A 188 5.28 6.95 -24.97
N LYS A 189 5.91 6.75 -26.13
CA LYS A 189 6.94 5.69 -26.29
C LYS A 189 8.22 5.97 -25.49
N VAL A 190 8.60 7.23 -25.33
CA VAL A 190 9.73 7.59 -24.47
C VAL A 190 9.41 7.28 -23.00
N ILE A 191 8.20 7.63 -22.54
CA ILE A 191 7.74 7.29 -21.19
C ILE A 191 7.71 5.78 -20.99
N GLU A 192 7.18 5.01 -21.95
CA GLU A 192 7.19 3.55 -21.91
C GLU A 192 8.63 3.00 -21.78
N TRP A 193 9.58 3.55 -22.54
CA TRP A 193 10.98 3.12 -22.51
C TRP A 193 11.63 3.34 -21.14
N PHE A 194 11.37 4.50 -20.51
CA PHE A 194 11.84 4.78 -19.15
C PHE A 194 11.10 3.92 -18.12
N ALA A 195 9.78 3.77 -18.23
CA ALA A 195 8.96 2.99 -17.31
C ALA A 195 9.39 1.52 -17.23
N GLN A 196 9.75 0.92 -18.38
CA GLN A 196 10.29 -0.44 -18.43
C GLN A 196 11.59 -0.62 -17.64
N ARG A 197 12.39 0.45 -17.51
CA ARG A 197 13.68 0.44 -16.81
C ARG A 197 13.63 1.08 -15.43
N ALA A 198 12.55 1.78 -15.13
CA ALA A 198 12.33 2.41 -13.85
C ALA A 198 12.10 1.35 -12.78
N ASP A 199 12.55 1.68 -11.58
CA ASP A 199 12.41 0.93 -10.35
C ASP A 199 11.19 1.39 -9.56
N LEU A 200 10.87 2.67 -9.69
CA LEU A 200 9.74 3.35 -9.09
C LEU A 200 9.22 4.40 -10.06
N ILE A 201 7.91 4.50 -10.22
CA ILE A 201 7.26 5.50 -11.05
C ILE A 201 6.37 6.35 -10.16
N LEU A 202 6.71 7.63 -10.00
CA LEU A 202 5.95 8.60 -9.23
C LEU A 202 4.99 9.35 -10.15
N LEU A 203 3.69 9.06 -10.03
CA LEU A 203 2.63 9.83 -10.67
C LEU A 203 2.26 11.02 -9.79
N MET A 204 2.72 12.22 -10.15
CA MET A 204 2.54 13.44 -9.38
C MET A 204 1.30 14.22 -9.82
N PHE A 205 0.45 14.53 -8.84
CA PHE A 205 -0.75 15.35 -8.97
C PHE A 205 -0.65 16.59 -8.07
N ASP A 206 -1.30 17.67 -8.49
CA ASP A 206 -1.44 18.89 -7.71
C ASP A 206 -2.81 18.87 -7.02
N SER A 207 -2.84 19.01 -5.69
CA SER A 207 -4.08 19.03 -4.89
C SER A 207 -5.02 20.18 -5.27
N TYR A 208 -4.49 21.28 -5.80
CA TYR A 208 -5.24 22.48 -6.18
C TYR A 208 -5.78 22.39 -7.62
N LYS A 209 -5.06 21.71 -8.52
CA LYS A 209 -5.40 21.57 -9.94
C LYS A 209 -5.43 20.11 -10.37
N LEU A 210 -6.49 19.41 -9.96
CA LEU A 210 -6.74 18.04 -10.39
C LEU A 210 -7.41 18.02 -11.77
N ASP A 211 -6.59 17.95 -12.82
CA ASP A 211 -7.02 17.59 -14.18
C ASP A 211 -6.35 16.27 -14.57
N ILE A 212 -6.93 15.48 -15.47
CA ILE A 212 -6.25 14.36 -16.11
C ILE A 212 -6.47 14.50 -17.61
N SER A 213 -5.56 15.21 -18.26
CA SER A 213 -5.60 15.44 -19.70
C SER A 213 -5.54 14.13 -20.50
N ASN A 214 -6.00 14.15 -21.76
CA ASN A 214 -5.95 12.97 -22.62
C ASN A 214 -4.52 12.46 -22.83
N GLU A 215 -3.56 13.37 -22.99
CA GLU A 215 -2.14 13.00 -23.09
C GLU A 215 -1.64 12.35 -21.80
N PHE A 216 -2.06 12.83 -20.63
CA PHE A 216 -1.69 12.19 -19.37
C PHE A 216 -2.30 10.80 -19.23
N LYS A 217 -3.55 10.60 -19.66
CA LYS A 217 -4.17 9.26 -19.73
C LYS A 217 -3.40 8.33 -20.66
N MET A 218 -2.93 8.81 -21.81
CA MET A 218 -2.12 8.02 -22.74
C MET A 218 -0.77 7.64 -22.11
N ALA A 219 -0.12 8.58 -21.42
CA ALA A 219 1.11 8.30 -20.70
C ALA A 219 0.89 7.25 -19.60
N ILE A 220 -0.16 7.36 -18.79
CA ILE A 220 -0.52 6.35 -17.78
C ILE A 220 -0.83 5.00 -18.43
N HIS A 221 -1.54 4.99 -19.56
CA HIS A 221 -1.84 3.76 -20.30
C HIS A 221 -0.58 3.06 -20.82
N SER A 222 0.47 3.80 -21.16
CA SER A 222 1.77 3.23 -21.55
C SER A 222 2.53 2.55 -20.42
N LEU A 223 2.09 2.75 -19.16
CA LEU A 223 2.68 2.10 -17.98
C LEU A 223 2.06 0.71 -17.70
N ARG A 224 1.17 0.23 -18.57
CA ARG A 224 0.50 -1.06 -18.40
C ARG A 224 1.53 -2.19 -18.34
N GLY A 225 1.36 -3.10 -17.38
CA GLY A 225 2.32 -4.15 -17.05
C GLY A 225 3.47 -3.69 -16.15
N GLN A 226 3.47 -2.44 -15.68
CA GLN A 226 4.41 -1.89 -14.70
C GLN A 226 3.68 -1.34 -13.46
N GLU A 227 2.43 -1.75 -13.22
CA GLU A 227 1.54 -1.19 -12.18
C GLU A 227 2.12 -1.34 -10.77
N GLU A 228 2.84 -2.44 -10.50
CA GLU A 228 3.49 -2.73 -9.21
C GLU A 228 4.51 -1.66 -8.79
N LYS A 229 5.11 -0.97 -9.78
CA LYS A 229 6.13 0.06 -9.59
C LYS A 229 5.53 1.45 -9.43
N ILE A 230 4.23 1.62 -9.64
CA ILE A 230 3.57 2.92 -9.61
C ILE A 230 3.26 3.32 -8.17
N ARG A 231 3.62 4.55 -7.81
CA ARG A 231 3.14 5.25 -6.61
C ARG A 231 2.59 6.60 -7.01
N VAL A 232 1.49 6.99 -6.40
CA VAL A 232 0.85 8.27 -6.67
C VAL A 232 1.28 9.26 -5.60
N VAL A 233 1.59 10.49 -5.99
CA VAL A 233 1.94 11.57 -5.06
C VAL A 233 0.94 12.69 -5.27
N LEU A 234 0.05 12.90 -4.28
CA LEU A 234 -0.83 14.07 -4.26
C LEU A 234 -0.08 15.20 -3.55
N ASN A 235 0.60 16.02 -4.34
CA ASN A 235 1.50 17.06 -3.87
C ASN A 235 0.75 18.36 -3.56
N LYS A 236 1.40 19.26 -2.80
CA LYS A 236 0.85 20.55 -2.34
C LYS A 236 -0.43 20.38 -1.51
N SER A 237 -0.57 19.26 -0.80
CA SER A 237 -1.80 18.93 -0.07
C SER A 237 -2.12 19.95 1.05
N ASP A 238 -1.13 20.71 1.49
CA ASP A 238 -1.28 21.83 2.43
C ASP A 238 -1.86 23.11 1.79
N MET A 239 -2.08 23.16 0.48
CA MET A 239 -2.72 24.30 -0.20
C MET A 239 -4.24 24.26 -0.18
N VAL A 240 -4.82 23.19 0.35
CA VAL A 240 -6.26 22.98 0.43
C VAL A 240 -6.65 22.56 1.85
N SER A 241 -7.86 22.91 2.29
CA SER A 241 -8.36 22.46 3.59
C SER A 241 -8.63 20.95 3.59
N GLN A 242 -8.71 20.35 4.78
CA GLN A 242 -8.99 18.91 4.97
C GLN A 242 -10.20 18.42 4.17
N GLN A 243 -11.31 19.16 4.19
CA GLN A 243 -12.52 18.77 3.46
C GLN A 243 -12.31 18.79 1.94
N GLN A 244 -11.59 19.80 1.45
CA GLN A 244 -11.28 19.91 0.02
C GLN A 244 -10.29 18.83 -0.40
N LEU A 245 -9.29 18.53 0.44
CA LEU A 245 -8.33 17.45 0.24
C LEU A 245 -9.03 16.10 0.06
N MET A 246 -10.00 15.77 0.91
CA MET A 246 -10.77 14.52 0.78
C MET A 246 -11.57 14.45 -0.52
N ARG A 247 -12.13 15.57 -0.99
CA ARG A 247 -12.83 15.65 -2.28
C ARG A 247 -11.88 15.43 -3.46
N VAL A 248 -10.72 16.09 -3.42
CA VAL A 248 -9.68 15.97 -4.46
C VAL A 248 -9.12 14.55 -4.51
N TYR A 249 -8.80 13.97 -3.35
CA TYR A 249 -8.36 12.60 -3.22
C TYR A 249 -9.37 11.60 -3.83
N GLY A 250 -10.65 11.73 -3.45
CA GLY A 250 -11.72 10.89 -4.01
C GLY A 250 -11.88 11.04 -5.52
N ALA A 251 -11.84 12.26 -6.05
CA ALA A 251 -11.91 12.53 -7.48
C ALA A 251 -10.71 11.95 -8.25
N MET A 252 -9.51 12.02 -7.66
CA MET A 252 -8.29 11.46 -8.24
C MET A 252 -8.37 9.94 -8.31
N MET A 253 -8.71 9.28 -7.21
CA MET A 253 -8.83 7.82 -7.16
C MET A 253 -9.89 7.29 -8.11
N TRP A 254 -11.04 7.97 -8.20
CA TRP A 254 -12.08 7.65 -9.17
C TRP A 254 -11.58 7.75 -10.62
N SER A 255 -10.80 8.78 -10.92
CA SER A 255 -10.28 8.99 -12.28
C SER A 255 -9.16 8.02 -12.62
N LEU A 256 -8.24 7.75 -11.68
CA LEU A 256 -7.17 6.76 -11.84
C LEU A 256 -7.72 5.35 -12.02
N GLY A 257 -8.74 4.95 -11.26
CA GLY A 257 -9.38 3.65 -11.40
C GLY A 257 -9.93 3.38 -12.80
N LYS A 258 -10.40 4.42 -13.50
CA LYS A 258 -10.86 4.32 -14.90
C LYS A 258 -9.71 4.16 -15.91
N VAL A 259 -8.54 4.69 -15.59
CA VAL A 259 -7.41 4.78 -16.53
C VAL A 259 -6.47 3.58 -16.39
N VAL A 260 -6.11 3.18 -15.16
CA VAL A 260 -5.14 2.11 -14.91
C VAL A 260 -5.74 0.72 -15.13
N GLN A 261 -7.07 0.57 -14.98
CA GLN A 261 -7.79 -0.70 -15.27
C GLN A 261 -7.21 -1.93 -14.56
N THR A 262 -6.71 -1.74 -13.33
CA THR A 262 -6.26 -2.82 -12.44
C THR A 262 -7.21 -2.93 -11.25
N PRO A 263 -7.50 -4.14 -10.74
CA PRO A 263 -8.27 -4.32 -9.51
C PRO A 263 -7.51 -3.85 -8.26
N GLU A 264 -6.18 -3.69 -8.35
CA GLU A 264 -5.33 -3.30 -7.23
C GLU A 264 -5.36 -1.77 -7.01
N VAL A 265 -5.50 -1.36 -5.75
CA VAL A 265 -5.51 0.07 -5.40
C VAL A 265 -4.07 0.57 -5.31
N MET A 266 -3.76 1.62 -6.06
CA MET A 266 -2.44 2.26 -5.98
C MET A 266 -2.26 3.02 -4.66
N ARG A 267 -1.08 2.87 -4.04
CA ARG A 267 -0.67 3.68 -2.88
C ARG A 267 -0.50 5.15 -3.29
N VAL A 268 -1.20 6.03 -2.59
CA VAL A 268 -1.15 7.49 -2.77
C VAL A 268 -0.47 8.13 -1.57
N TYR A 269 0.58 8.90 -1.78
CA TYR A 269 1.23 9.72 -0.75
C TYR A 269 0.66 11.14 -0.75
N ILE A 270 -0.06 11.50 0.31
CA ILE A 270 -0.57 12.86 0.53
C ILE A 270 0.58 13.71 1.07
N SER A 271 1.12 14.61 0.26
CA SER A 271 2.39 15.28 0.59
C SER A 271 2.43 16.73 0.14
N SER A 272 3.43 17.46 0.64
CA SER A 272 3.70 18.85 0.28
C SER A 272 5.21 19.09 0.29
N PHE A 273 5.85 18.89 -0.86
CA PHE A 273 7.31 19.02 -1.00
C PHE A 273 7.69 20.43 -1.46
N TRP A 274 7.97 21.29 -0.49
CA TRP A 274 8.36 22.68 -0.70
C TRP A 274 9.84 22.89 -0.41
N THR A 275 10.52 23.68 -1.24
CA THR A 275 11.83 24.23 -0.88
C THR A 275 11.68 25.43 0.06
N GLU A 276 10.64 26.22 -0.14
CA GLU A 276 10.20 27.30 0.74
C GLU A 276 8.69 27.18 0.93
N LYS A 277 8.23 26.99 2.18
CA LYS A 277 6.80 26.79 2.48
C LYS A 277 6.04 28.09 2.23
N PRO A 278 4.99 28.09 1.38
CA PRO A 278 4.19 29.28 1.14
C PRO A 278 3.41 29.73 2.38
N SER A 279 3.14 31.03 2.49
CA SER A 279 2.47 31.61 3.67
C SER A 279 0.98 31.27 3.77
N ASN A 280 0.37 30.78 2.69
CA ASN A 280 -1.06 30.52 2.57
C ASN A 280 -1.42 29.03 2.73
N CYS A 281 -0.55 28.23 3.35
CA CYS A 281 -0.81 26.82 3.61
C CYS A 281 -1.76 26.62 4.81
N PHE A 282 -2.58 25.57 4.73
CA PHE A 282 -3.39 25.05 5.81
C PHE A 282 -2.56 24.10 6.69
N GLU A 283 -2.81 24.12 8.00
CA GLU A 283 -2.12 23.27 8.99
C GLU A 283 -3.02 22.15 9.54
N ASP A 284 -4.28 22.08 9.11
CA ASP A 284 -5.30 21.16 9.61
C ASP A 284 -5.00 19.68 9.35
N CYS A 285 -4.16 19.38 8.34
CA CYS A 285 -3.73 18.01 7.99
C CYS A 285 -2.23 17.79 8.15
N ARG A 286 -1.52 18.65 8.89
CA ARG A 286 -0.04 18.64 8.94
C ARG A 286 0.53 17.26 9.32
N GLU A 287 0.02 16.66 10.38
CA GLU A 287 0.50 15.36 10.88
C GLU A 287 0.39 14.25 9.82
N LEU A 288 -0.74 14.22 9.11
CA LEU A 288 -0.97 13.28 8.01
C LEU A 288 0.01 13.52 6.86
N ILE A 289 0.15 14.78 6.43
CA ILE A 289 1.06 15.16 5.33
C ILE A 289 2.51 14.80 5.67
N GLU A 290 2.95 15.05 6.91
CA GLU A 290 4.30 14.71 7.37
C GLU A 290 4.51 13.20 7.50
N ALA A 291 3.52 12.45 8.00
CA ALA A 291 3.57 10.99 8.05
C ALA A 291 3.70 10.38 6.64
N GLU A 292 2.83 10.77 5.72
CA GLU A 292 2.81 10.29 4.34
C GLU A 292 4.06 10.71 3.55
N SER A 293 4.60 11.90 3.81
CA SER A 293 5.86 12.34 3.22
C SER A 293 7.03 11.50 3.72
N ARG A 294 7.05 11.13 5.02
CA ARG A 294 8.07 10.23 5.58
C ARG A 294 7.98 8.83 4.96
N ASP A 295 6.78 8.29 4.79
CA ASP A 295 6.59 6.98 4.15
C ASP A 295 7.17 6.95 2.73
N LEU A 296 6.93 8.00 1.92
CA LEU A 296 7.52 8.09 0.58
C LEU A 296 9.06 8.13 0.62
N LEU A 297 9.64 8.84 1.59
CA LEU A 297 11.11 8.90 1.75
C LEU A 297 11.69 7.55 2.20
N VAL A 298 10.97 6.79 3.03
CA VAL A 298 11.34 5.42 3.39
C VAL A 298 11.32 4.52 2.16
N ASP A 299 10.26 4.56 1.36
CA ASP A 299 10.14 3.82 0.10
C ASP A 299 11.32 4.11 -0.85
N LEU A 300 11.69 5.38 -0.98
CA LEU A 300 12.84 5.81 -1.80
C LEU A 300 14.17 5.30 -1.23
N LYS A 301 14.34 5.31 0.10
CA LYS A 301 15.55 4.82 0.76
C LYS A 301 15.71 3.31 0.58
N GLU A 302 14.63 2.55 0.65
CA GLU A 302 14.65 1.09 0.46
C GLU A 302 14.81 0.66 -1.01
N LEU A 303 14.65 1.60 -1.95
CA LEU A 303 14.64 1.32 -3.38
C LEU A 303 15.88 0.55 -3.85
N ARG A 304 17.07 0.92 -3.36
CA ARG A 304 18.34 0.27 -3.76
C ARG A 304 18.40 -1.20 -3.37
N ARG A 305 17.87 -1.56 -2.20
CA ARG A 305 17.78 -2.96 -1.76
C ARG A 305 16.80 -3.73 -2.66
N ASN A 306 15.62 -3.16 -2.87
CA ASN A 306 14.56 -3.77 -3.70
C ASN A 306 14.98 -3.89 -5.17
N ALA A 307 15.82 -2.97 -5.66
CA ALA A 307 16.36 -2.97 -7.01
C ALA A 307 17.28 -4.15 -7.27
N ALA A 308 18.11 -4.54 -6.31
CA ALA A 308 18.99 -5.70 -6.48
C ALA A 308 18.18 -7.00 -6.67
N ILE A 309 17.16 -7.20 -5.84
CA ILE A 309 16.22 -8.33 -5.96
C ILE A 309 15.52 -8.30 -7.32
N ARG A 310 14.98 -7.14 -7.73
CA ARG A 310 14.29 -7.00 -9.02
C ARG A 310 15.23 -7.27 -10.19
N LYS A 311 16.48 -6.83 -10.13
CA LYS A 311 17.48 -7.05 -11.18
C LYS A 311 17.84 -8.53 -11.30
N VAL A 312 17.95 -9.27 -10.20
CA VAL A 312 18.12 -10.74 -10.24
C VAL A 312 16.91 -11.39 -10.91
N ASN A 313 15.68 -10.99 -10.53
CA ASN A 313 14.45 -11.50 -11.13
C ASN A 313 14.34 -11.18 -12.64
N GLU A 314 14.76 -10.01 -13.08
CA GLU A 314 14.82 -9.64 -14.50
C GLU A 314 15.81 -10.51 -15.27
N ILE A 315 16.96 -10.82 -14.68
CA ILE A 315 17.94 -11.73 -15.28
C ILE A 315 17.42 -13.16 -15.33
N VAL A 316 16.67 -13.62 -14.31
CA VAL A 316 15.95 -14.91 -14.35
C VAL A 316 14.94 -14.94 -15.50
N LYS A 317 14.08 -13.93 -15.62
CA LYS A 317 13.10 -13.80 -16.72
C LYS A 317 13.79 -13.83 -18.09
N ARG A 318 14.88 -13.06 -18.23
CA ARG A 318 15.68 -12.99 -19.47
C ARG A 318 16.33 -14.32 -19.80
N ALA A 319 16.93 -15.00 -18.82
CA ALA A 319 17.57 -16.30 -18.98
C ALA A 319 16.56 -17.38 -19.43
N ARG A 320 15.36 -17.42 -18.85
CA ARG A 320 14.28 -18.32 -19.28
C ARG A 320 13.88 -18.04 -20.72
N LEU A 321 13.62 -16.77 -21.06
CA LEU A 321 13.26 -16.38 -22.43
C LEU A 321 14.38 -16.73 -23.43
N ALA A 322 15.65 -16.49 -23.08
CA ALA A 322 16.80 -16.83 -23.92
C ALA A 322 16.93 -18.36 -24.13
N LYS A 323 16.69 -19.16 -23.09
CA LYS A 323 16.62 -20.62 -23.17
C LYS A 323 15.50 -21.07 -24.12
N VAL A 324 14.29 -20.57 -23.94
CA VAL A 324 13.13 -20.90 -24.81
C VAL A 324 13.42 -20.49 -26.26
N HIS A 325 13.94 -19.28 -26.48
CA HIS A 325 14.35 -18.80 -27.81
C HIS A 325 15.37 -19.72 -28.49
N ALA A 326 16.43 -20.12 -27.77
CA ALA A 326 17.43 -21.04 -28.31
C ALA A 326 16.83 -22.39 -28.70
N ILE A 327 15.89 -22.91 -27.90
CA ILE A 327 15.17 -24.15 -28.20
C ILE A 327 14.26 -23.98 -29.42
N ILE A 328 13.55 -22.86 -29.56
CA ILE A 328 12.74 -22.54 -30.74
C ILE A 328 13.61 -22.52 -31.99
N ILE A 329 14.69 -21.74 -32.00
CA ILE A 329 15.60 -21.63 -33.16
C ILE A 329 16.20 -22.99 -33.52
N GLY A 330 16.62 -23.76 -32.52
CA GLY A 330 17.16 -25.10 -32.72
C GLY A 330 16.14 -26.12 -33.23
N HIS A 331 14.89 -26.06 -32.76
CA HIS A 331 13.78 -26.87 -33.25
C HIS A 331 13.46 -26.54 -34.71
N LEU A 332 13.36 -25.25 -35.05
CA LEU A 332 13.15 -24.81 -36.42
C LEU A 332 14.28 -25.26 -37.35
N LYS A 333 15.53 -25.17 -36.91
CA LYS A 333 16.67 -25.71 -37.67
C LYS A 333 16.55 -27.22 -37.90
N LYS A 334 16.10 -27.97 -36.89
CA LYS A 334 15.91 -29.42 -36.98
C LYS A 334 14.80 -29.81 -37.96
N GLU A 335 13.75 -29.00 -38.07
CA GLU A 335 12.64 -29.21 -38.99
C GLU A 335 12.98 -28.86 -40.46
N MET A 336 14.06 -28.13 -40.72
CA MET A 336 14.45 -27.74 -42.07
C MET A 336 15.06 -28.92 -42.87
N PRO A 337 14.63 -29.15 -44.13
CA PRO A 337 15.15 -30.24 -44.95
C PRO A 337 16.54 -29.91 -45.49
N SER A 338 17.44 -30.91 -45.52
CA SER A 338 18.84 -30.70 -45.91
C SER A 338 19.05 -30.35 -47.39
N MET A 339 18.20 -30.83 -48.30
CA MET A 339 18.44 -30.75 -49.76
C MET A 339 17.40 -29.91 -50.51
N PHE A 340 16.12 -30.33 -50.54
CA PHE A 340 15.07 -29.68 -51.35
C PHE A 340 13.85 -29.27 -50.52
N GLY A 341 13.07 -28.31 -51.02
CA GLY A 341 11.81 -27.89 -50.39
C GLY A 341 11.94 -26.90 -49.23
N LYS A 342 13.14 -26.32 -49.00
CA LYS A 342 13.44 -25.40 -47.90
C LYS A 342 12.45 -24.23 -47.79
N LYS A 343 12.20 -23.51 -48.89
CA LYS A 343 11.25 -22.38 -48.93
C LYS A 343 9.83 -22.79 -48.52
N LYS A 344 9.32 -23.87 -49.12
CA LYS A 344 7.98 -24.39 -48.84
C LYS A 344 7.84 -24.84 -47.37
N LYS A 345 8.86 -25.49 -46.81
CA LYS A 345 8.87 -25.89 -45.39
C LYS A 345 8.94 -24.68 -44.46
N GLN A 346 9.77 -23.68 -44.77
CA GLN A 346 9.86 -22.43 -44.00
C GLN A 346 8.52 -21.68 -43.98
N GLU A 347 7.83 -21.55 -45.12
CA GLU A 347 6.47 -20.97 -45.18
C GLU A 347 5.47 -21.76 -44.33
N ALA A 348 5.54 -23.09 -44.36
CA ALA A 348 4.69 -23.96 -43.53
C ALA A 348 4.97 -23.80 -42.03
N LEU A 349 6.25 -23.70 -41.63
CA LEU A 349 6.66 -23.46 -40.24
C LEU A 349 6.23 -22.08 -39.75
N LEU A 350 6.32 -21.04 -40.59
CA LEU A 350 5.82 -19.70 -40.27
C LEU A 350 4.31 -19.72 -40.04
N LYS A 351 3.55 -20.39 -40.93
CA LYS A 351 2.09 -20.48 -40.83
C LYS A 351 1.62 -21.24 -39.59
N ASN A 352 2.37 -22.27 -39.18
CA ASN A 352 1.99 -23.15 -38.07
C ASN A 352 2.82 -22.90 -36.79
N LEU A 353 3.43 -21.72 -36.65
CA LEU A 353 4.36 -21.42 -35.56
C LEU A 353 3.75 -21.65 -34.17
N ASP A 354 2.47 -21.33 -33.99
CA ASP A 354 1.72 -21.55 -32.74
C ASP A 354 1.68 -23.02 -32.34
N GLN A 355 1.50 -23.91 -33.32
CA GLN A 355 1.54 -25.37 -33.10
C GLN A 355 2.96 -25.86 -32.80
N GLU A 356 3.97 -25.28 -33.46
CA GLU A 356 5.36 -25.59 -33.15
C GLU A 356 5.73 -25.19 -31.71
N PHE A 357 5.22 -24.06 -31.21
CA PHE A 357 5.41 -23.67 -29.81
C PHE A 357 4.79 -24.68 -28.85
N ILE A 358 3.57 -25.16 -29.12
CA ILE A 358 2.91 -26.21 -28.30
C ILE A 358 3.73 -27.51 -28.31
N LYS A 359 4.27 -27.93 -29.46
CA LYS A 359 5.15 -29.11 -29.53
C LYS A 359 6.39 -28.95 -28.66
N ILE A 360 7.01 -27.77 -28.68
CA ILE A 360 8.19 -27.48 -27.86
C ILE A 360 7.83 -27.49 -26.37
N GLN A 361 6.71 -26.86 -25.98
CA GLN A 361 6.20 -26.86 -24.60
C GLN A 361 6.06 -28.29 -24.06
N ASN A 362 5.39 -29.15 -24.82
CA ASN A 362 5.15 -30.53 -24.41
C ASN A 362 6.43 -31.36 -24.34
N LYS A 363 7.34 -31.17 -25.31
CA LYS A 363 8.58 -31.95 -25.41
C LYS A 363 9.61 -31.58 -24.33
N TYR A 364 9.71 -30.29 -23.98
CA TYR A 364 10.72 -29.78 -23.04
C TYR A 364 10.13 -29.41 -21.67
N HIS A 365 8.83 -29.65 -21.45
CA HIS A 365 8.10 -29.31 -20.23
C HIS A 365 8.23 -27.82 -19.84
N LEU A 366 8.13 -26.94 -20.84
CA LEU A 366 8.29 -25.50 -20.64
C LEU A 366 6.93 -24.81 -20.43
N PRO A 367 6.81 -23.90 -19.45
CA PRO A 367 5.58 -23.15 -19.24
C PRO A 367 5.23 -22.28 -20.45
N ALA A 368 3.94 -22.19 -20.79
CA ALA A 368 3.47 -21.32 -21.88
C ALA A 368 3.83 -19.84 -21.67
N GLY A 369 3.89 -19.39 -20.40
CA GLY A 369 4.24 -18.00 -20.05
C GLY A 369 5.69 -17.60 -20.35
N ASP A 370 6.59 -18.56 -20.57
CA ASP A 370 7.99 -18.29 -20.92
C ASP A 370 8.18 -18.11 -22.45
N PHE A 371 7.13 -18.36 -23.26
CA PHE A 371 7.17 -18.22 -24.71
C PHE A 371 6.88 -16.79 -25.16
N PRO A 372 7.55 -16.32 -26.23
CA PRO A 372 7.24 -15.02 -26.81
C PRO A 372 5.88 -15.02 -27.50
N ASN A 373 5.34 -13.81 -27.72
CA ASN A 373 4.13 -13.64 -28.52
C ASN A 373 4.35 -14.22 -29.94
N PRO A 374 3.55 -15.22 -30.37
CA PRO A 374 3.77 -15.92 -31.64
C PRO A 374 3.70 -15.00 -32.86
N GLU A 375 2.79 -14.02 -32.86
CA GLU A 375 2.61 -13.11 -34.00
C GLU A 375 3.84 -12.22 -34.19
N ARG A 376 4.29 -11.58 -33.10
CA ARG A 376 5.51 -10.75 -33.13
C ARG A 376 6.74 -11.57 -33.49
N PHE A 377 6.84 -12.80 -32.97
CA PHE A 377 7.95 -13.70 -33.29
C PHE A 377 7.93 -14.08 -34.78
N ARG A 378 6.74 -14.40 -35.34
CA ARG A 378 6.55 -14.75 -36.75
C ARG A 378 6.99 -13.62 -37.69
N GLN A 379 6.65 -12.37 -37.36
CA GLN A 379 7.05 -11.19 -38.14
C GLN A 379 8.58 -11.05 -38.21
N ASN A 380 9.26 -11.20 -37.08
CA ASN A 380 10.73 -11.16 -37.04
C ASN A 380 11.34 -12.37 -37.74
N LEU A 381 10.79 -13.56 -37.52
CA LEU A 381 11.25 -14.83 -38.08
C LEU A 381 11.20 -14.85 -39.61
N ALA A 382 10.22 -14.17 -40.22
CA ALA A 382 10.09 -14.06 -41.67
C ALA A 382 11.28 -13.34 -42.34
N LEU A 383 12.05 -12.55 -41.58
CA LEU A 383 13.23 -11.83 -42.07
C LEU A 383 14.49 -12.69 -42.15
N TYR A 384 14.45 -13.92 -41.62
CA TYR A 384 15.61 -14.80 -41.51
C TYR A 384 15.46 -16.08 -42.35
N ASP A 385 16.59 -16.63 -42.77
CA ASP A 385 16.67 -17.94 -43.41
C ASP A 385 16.87 -19.02 -42.33
N MET A 386 15.83 -19.85 -42.12
CA MET A 386 15.84 -20.88 -41.08
C MET A 386 16.90 -21.96 -41.32
N ASP A 387 17.38 -22.14 -42.55
CA ASP A 387 18.44 -23.09 -42.84
C ASP A 387 19.81 -22.60 -42.34
N LYS A 388 19.98 -21.30 -42.13
CA LYS A 388 21.21 -20.72 -41.56
C LYS A 388 21.25 -20.76 -40.04
N PHE A 389 20.17 -21.18 -39.40
CA PHE A 389 20.14 -21.31 -37.95
C PHE A 389 21.10 -22.38 -37.45
N LYS A 390 21.61 -22.16 -36.24
CA LYS A 390 22.49 -23.11 -35.57
C LYS A 390 21.68 -24.20 -34.90
N SER A 391 22.22 -25.42 -34.88
CA SER A 391 21.68 -26.50 -34.07
C SER A 391 21.80 -26.17 -32.57
N ILE A 392 21.00 -26.84 -31.75
CA ILE A 392 21.09 -26.73 -30.29
C ILE A 392 22.47 -27.17 -29.82
N LYS A 393 23.05 -26.38 -28.92
CA LYS A 393 24.30 -26.66 -28.21
C LYS A 393 23.95 -26.93 -26.75
N GLU A 394 24.04 -28.19 -26.35
CA GLU A 394 23.65 -28.65 -25.01
C GLU A 394 24.50 -27.98 -23.93
N ASP A 395 25.80 -27.77 -24.18
CA ASP A 395 26.70 -27.10 -23.23
C ASP A 395 26.28 -25.66 -22.89
N LEU A 396 25.66 -24.94 -23.82
CA LEU A 396 25.16 -23.58 -23.56
C LEU A 396 23.83 -23.60 -22.80
N LEU A 397 22.98 -24.60 -23.05
CA LEU A 397 21.73 -24.77 -22.31
C LEU A 397 22.01 -25.18 -20.86
N GLU A 398 22.94 -26.11 -20.64
CA GLU A 398 23.37 -26.55 -19.31
C GLU A 398 23.90 -25.40 -18.47
N ARG A 399 24.70 -24.49 -19.05
CA ARG A 399 25.17 -23.29 -18.35
C ARG A 399 24.02 -22.39 -17.91
N VAL A 400 23.01 -22.19 -18.75
CA VAL A 400 21.83 -21.38 -18.39
C VAL A 400 20.98 -22.10 -17.33
N ASP A 401 20.87 -23.41 -17.40
CA ASP A 401 20.18 -24.22 -16.39
C ASP A 401 20.88 -24.18 -15.03
N GLU A 402 22.21 -24.26 -15.00
CA GLU A 402 23.00 -24.06 -13.78
C GLU A 402 22.82 -22.64 -13.23
N ALA A 403 22.79 -21.62 -14.09
CA ALA A 403 22.53 -20.24 -13.68
C ALA A 403 21.15 -20.09 -13.02
N LEU A 404 20.12 -20.71 -13.60
CA LEU A 404 18.73 -20.65 -13.12
C LEU A 404 18.48 -21.50 -11.86
N ALA A 405 19.11 -22.67 -11.76
CA ALA A 405 18.88 -23.62 -10.67
C ALA A 405 19.79 -23.38 -9.46
N VAL A 406 20.98 -22.81 -9.64
CA VAL A 406 22.00 -22.69 -8.59
C VAL A 406 22.45 -21.25 -8.39
N ASP A 407 23.02 -20.61 -9.42
CA ASP A 407 23.74 -19.35 -9.20
C ASP A 407 22.82 -18.18 -8.82
N LEU A 408 21.74 -17.96 -9.58
CA LEU A 408 20.80 -16.86 -9.34
C LEU A 408 20.03 -17.06 -8.02
N PRO A 409 19.51 -18.27 -7.69
CA PRO A 409 18.95 -18.54 -6.36
C PRO A 409 19.94 -18.30 -5.21
N LYS A 410 21.23 -18.65 -5.39
CA LYS A 410 22.28 -18.40 -4.38
C LYS A 410 22.58 -16.90 -4.19
N LEU A 411 22.40 -16.08 -5.22
CA LEU A 411 22.43 -14.62 -5.07
C LEU A 411 21.18 -14.12 -4.34
N MET A 412 20.01 -14.69 -4.64
CA MET A 412 18.75 -14.35 -3.98
C MET A 412 18.74 -14.69 -2.48
N SER A 413 19.36 -15.79 -2.08
CA SER A 413 19.42 -16.21 -0.67
C SER A 413 20.28 -15.30 0.21
N ARG A 414 21.03 -14.37 -0.38
CA ARG A 414 21.74 -13.31 0.34
C ARG A 414 20.83 -12.16 0.74
N PHE A 415 19.64 -12.07 0.15
CA PHE A 415 18.61 -11.14 0.58
C PHE A 415 17.73 -11.81 1.62
N PRO A 416 17.33 -11.10 2.70
CA PRO A 416 16.33 -11.60 3.62
C PRO A 416 15.06 -11.88 2.80
N MET A 417 14.72 -13.16 2.64
CA MET A 417 13.42 -13.58 2.10
C MET A 417 12.41 -13.43 3.22
N GLY A 418 11.78 -12.27 3.28
CA GLY A 418 10.84 -11.89 4.32
C GLY A 418 11.08 -10.44 4.71
N ASN A 419 10.03 -9.78 5.19
CA ASN A 419 10.18 -8.54 5.93
C ASN A 419 11.33 -8.77 6.93
N PRO A 420 12.46 -8.03 6.87
CA PRO A 420 13.48 -8.20 7.88
C PRO A 420 12.77 -8.07 9.22
N GLU A 421 12.89 -9.08 10.09
CA GLU A 421 12.65 -8.82 11.51
C GLU A 421 13.52 -7.61 11.82
N LEU A 422 12.86 -6.48 12.08
CA LEU A 422 13.52 -5.20 12.22
C LEU A 422 14.60 -5.38 13.29
N ASP A 423 15.82 -4.94 12.99
CA ASP A 423 16.89 -4.87 13.99
C ASP A 423 16.34 -4.09 15.21
N LYS A 424 16.78 -4.36 16.46
CA LYS A 424 16.18 -3.71 17.64
C LYS A 424 16.20 -2.17 17.59
N SER A 425 17.11 -1.60 16.80
CA SER A 425 17.23 -0.16 16.51
C SER A 425 16.33 0.34 15.38
N GLN A 426 15.69 -0.55 14.63
CA GLN A 426 14.79 -0.30 13.50
C GLN A 426 13.33 -0.69 13.81
N ILE A 427 13.09 -1.43 14.90
CA ILE A 427 11.78 -1.52 15.54
C ILE A 427 11.34 -0.09 15.91
N ASN A 428 10.05 0.21 15.74
CA ASN A 428 9.46 1.49 16.13
C ASN A 428 10.05 1.97 17.48
N PRO A 429 10.64 3.18 17.58
CA PRO A 429 11.14 3.71 18.85
C PRO A 429 10.02 3.91 19.90
N PHE A 430 8.75 3.72 19.51
CA PHE A 430 7.56 3.70 20.37
C PHE A 430 6.96 2.30 20.59
N ALA A 431 7.52 1.22 20.03
CA ALA A 431 7.22 -0.11 20.51
C ALA A 431 8.01 -0.28 21.81
N GLN A 432 7.33 -0.06 22.95
CA GLN A 432 7.95 -0.18 24.27
C GLN A 432 8.57 -1.58 24.41
N PRO A 433 9.90 -1.69 24.60
CA PRO A 433 10.44 -2.93 25.13
C PRO A 433 9.99 -3.02 26.59
N ASP A 434 9.24 -4.07 26.91
CA ASP A 434 9.03 -4.52 28.28
C ASP A 434 10.39 -4.80 28.93
N ILE A 435 10.97 -3.80 29.58
CA ILE A 435 12.02 -4.00 30.58
C ILE A 435 11.82 -2.98 31.70
N ASN A 436 11.32 -3.52 32.82
CA ASN A 436 11.34 -2.96 34.15
C ASN A 436 12.58 -2.08 34.42
N GLN A 437 12.39 -0.77 34.61
CA GLN A 437 13.14 0.02 35.60
C GLN A 437 12.50 1.40 35.82
N GLU A 438 12.08 1.60 37.06
CA GLU A 438 11.49 2.80 37.65
C GLU A 438 12.46 3.99 37.63
N VAL A 439 11.98 5.21 37.31
CA VAL A 439 12.14 6.47 38.09
C VAL A 439 11.20 7.54 37.49
N VAL A 440 10.38 8.18 38.34
CA VAL A 440 9.54 9.34 38.02
C VAL A 440 10.40 10.56 37.67
N LYS A 441 10.23 11.17 36.50
CA LYS A 441 10.75 12.51 36.18
C LYS A 441 9.68 13.36 35.48
N ASN A 442 9.58 14.63 35.91
CA ASN A 442 8.80 15.72 35.30
C ASN A 442 7.26 15.64 35.40
N GLY A 443 6.69 15.27 36.55
CA GLY A 443 5.25 15.44 36.81
C GLY A 443 4.32 14.61 35.90
N GLN A 444 4.87 13.64 35.17
CA GLN A 444 4.11 12.66 34.40
C GLN A 444 4.24 11.30 35.10
N LEU A 445 3.10 10.69 35.40
CA LEU A 445 3.04 9.33 35.94
C LEU A 445 3.47 8.31 34.89
N PRO A 446 4.04 7.16 35.30
CA PRO A 446 4.44 6.12 34.37
C PRO A 446 3.28 5.68 33.49
N SER A 447 3.55 5.27 32.24
CA SER A 447 2.49 4.86 31.29
C SER A 447 1.62 3.74 31.84
N SER A 448 2.18 2.85 32.65
CA SER A 448 1.45 1.79 33.35
C SER A 448 0.38 2.32 34.31
N PHE A 449 0.56 3.51 34.89
CA PHE A 449 -0.47 4.13 35.74
C PHE A 449 -1.75 4.40 34.94
N TRP A 450 -1.63 4.61 33.62
CA TRP A 450 -2.73 4.88 32.70
C TRP A 450 -3.33 3.59 32.09
N ASP A 451 -3.11 2.43 32.71
CA ASP A 451 -3.77 1.18 32.38
C ASP A 451 -4.90 0.82 33.35
N TYR A 452 -6.01 0.32 32.81
CA TYR A 452 -7.16 -0.13 33.59
C TYR A 452 -6.80 -1.22 34.61
N SER A 453 -5.77 -2.03 34.33
CA SER A 453 -5.28 -3.09 35.21
C SER A 453 -4.73 -2.59 36.55
N GLN A 454 -4.39 -1.30 36.66
CA GLN A 454 -3.91 -0.69 37.90
C GLN A 454 -5.03 -0.27 38.85
N LEU A 455 -6.30 -0.33 38.42
CA LEU A 455 -7.43 -0.02 39.28
C LEU A 455 -7.63 -1.15 40.29
N ASP A 456 -7.46 -0.83 41.57
CA ASP A 456 -7.75 -1.77 42.65
C ASP A 456 -9.26 -1.83 42.92
N LYS A 457 -9.94 -2.75 42.23
CA LYS A 457 -11.37 -3.00 42.39
C LYS A 457 -11.76 -3.33 43.83
N ASN A 458 -10.90 -3.97 44.60
CA ASN A 458 -11.21 -4.28 46.00
C ASN A 458 -11.22 -3.03 46.88
N SER A 459 -10.46 -2.00 46.51
CA SER A 459 -10.39 -0.73 47.25
C SER A 459 -11.61 0.16 47.03
N TYR A 460 -12.10 0.31 45.79
CA TYR A 460 -13.19 1.25 45.50
C TYR A 460 -14.59 0.63 45.53
N MET A 461 -14.72 -0.69 45.35
CA MET A 461 -16.03 -1.35 45.33
C MET A 461 -16.85 -1.20 46.63
N PRO A 462 -16.26 -1.25 47.84
CA PRO A 462 -17.02 -1.00 49.07
C PRO A 462 -17.60 0.41 49.12
N VAL A 463 -16.84 1.42 48.64
CA VAL A 463 -17.30 2.81 48.56
C VAL A 463 -18.43 2.91 47.53
N PHE A 464 -18.25 2.33 46.34
CA PHE A 464 -19.29 2.29 45.30
C PHE A 464 -20.60 1.66 45.80
N GLN A 465 -20.53 0.55 46.52
CA GLN A 465 -21.70 -0.13 47.10
C GLN A 465 -22.39 0.71 48.18
N SER A 466 -21.63 1.45 48.99
CA SER A 466 -22.17 2.35 50.02
C SER A 466 -23.00 3.51 49.46
N LEU A 467 -22.85 3.82 48.16
CA LEU A 467 -23.64 4.84 47.47
C LEU A 467 -25.00 4.32 46.95
N HIS A 468 -25.33 3.06 47.25
CA HIS A 468 -26.59 2.42 46.91
C HIS A 468 -26.92 2.51 45.39
N PRO A 469 -26.08 1.95 44.51
CA PRO A 469 -26.29 2.00 43.06
C PRO A 469 -27.62 1.35 42.66
N ARG A 470 -28.33 1.96 41.71
CA ARG A 470 -29.53 1.39 41.08
C ARG A 470 -29.16 0.90 39.69
N ASP A 471 -29.45 -0.36 39.39
CA ASP A 471 -29.07 -1.02 38.13
C ASP A 471 -27.57 -0.94 37.81
N GLY A 472 -26.72 -0.91 38.83
CA GLY A 472 -25.27 -0.81 38.68
C GLY A 472 -24.76 0.61 38.38
N LEU A 473 -25.59 1.64 38.50
CA LEU A 473 -25.26 3.04 38.24
C LEU A 473 -25.47 3.92 39.48
N VAL A 474 -24.62 4.92 39.66
CA VAL A 474 -24.72 5.96 40.70
C VAL A 474 -24.80 7.34 40.04
N SER A 475 -25.72 8.19 40.48
CA SER A 475 -25.88 9.54 39.92
C SER A 475 -24.75 10.47 40.35
N GLY A 476 -24.46 11.49 39.53
CA GLY A 476 -23.47 12.51 39.88
C GLY A 476 -23.75 13.25 41.21
N ALA A 477 -25.02 13.41 41.59
CA ALA A 477 -25.40 13.99 42.88
C ALA A 477 -24.94 13.15 44.09
N ASN A 478 -24.91 11.82 43.94
CA ASN A 478 -24.46 10.90 44.98
C ASN A 478 -22.94 10.71 44.96
N VAL A 479 -22.30 10.80 43.79
CA VAL A 479 -20.84 10.69 43.64
C VAL A 479 -20.12 11.97 44.08
N LYS A 480 -20.70 13.14 43.82
CA LYS A 480 -20.07 14.44 44.07
C LYS A 480 -19.53 14.63 45.51
N PRO A 481 -20.29 14.33 46.58
CA PRO A 481 -19.78 14.45 47.94
C PRO A 481 -18.58 13.53 48.22
N VAL A 482 -18.48 12.40 47.52
CA VAL A 482 -17.34 11.47 47.65
C VAL A 482 -16.08 12.04 47.01
N LEU A 483 -16.22 12.65 45.82
CA LEU A 483 -15.08 13.28 45.14
C LEU A 483 -14.63 14.56 45.88
N GLU A 484 -15.55 15.32 46.48
CA GLU A 484 -15.24 16.52 47.28
C GLU A 484 -14.40 16.20 48.52
N ASN A 485 -14.47 14.97 49.06
CA ASN A 485 -13.63 14.54 50.18
C ASN A 485 -12.13 14.48 49.86
N SER A 486 -11.74 14.53 48.58
CA SER A 486 -10.33 14.64 48.17
C SER A 486 -9.71 16.01 48.46
N GLY A 487 -10.53 17.04 48.71
CA GLY A 487 -10.06 18.41 48.92
C GLY A 487 -9.60 19.13 47.63
N LEU A 488 -9.80 18.53 46.46
CA LEU A 488 -9.47 19.15 45.18
C LEU A 488 -10.44 20.30 44.81
N PRO A 489 -9.95 21.38 44.18
CA PRO A 489 -10.77 22.42 43.56
C PRO A 489 -11.91 21.88 42.67
N ASN A 490 -13.07 22.54 42.74
CA ASN A 490 -14.30 22.13 42.03
C ASN A 490 -14.14 22.06 40.49
N ASP A 491 -13.29 22.91 39.91
CA ASP A 491 -12.96 22.90 38.48
C ASP A 491 -12.18 21.64 38.08
N MET A 492 -11.26 21.17 38.92
CA MET A 492 -10.54 19.91 38.72
C MET A 492 -11.46 18.70 38.92
N LEU A 493 -12.33 18.72 39.93
CA LEU A 493 -13.33 17.66 40.12
C LEU A 493 -14.30 17.57 38.93
N ALA A 494 -14.69 18.70 38.34
CA ALA A 494 -15.49 18.73 37.12
C ALA A 494 -14.72 18.21 35.88
N HIS A 495 -13.40 18.40 35.84
CA HIS A 495 -12.57 17.81 34.78
C HIS A 495 -12.43 16.29 34.93
N ILE A 496 -12.20 15.80 36.15
CA ILE A 496 -12.16 14.36 36.49
C ILE A 496 -13.50 13.69 36.14
N TRP A 497 -14.62 14.32 36.50
CA TRP A 497 -15.94 13.84 36.13
C TRP A 497 -16.09 13.66 34.62
N ARG A 498 -15.75 14.69 33.82
CA ARG A 498 -15.82 14.62 32.35
C ARG A 498 -14.94 13.55 31.73
N LEU A 499 -13.83 13.20 32.39
CA LEU A 499 -12.94 12.13 31.92
C LEU A 499 -13.48 10.74 32.29
N ALA A 500 -14.11 10.59 33.46
CA ALA A 500 -14.65 9.32 33.94
C ALA A 500 -16.02 8.96 33.34
N ASP A 501 -16.88 9.95 33.11
CA ASP A 501 -18.20 9.83 32.46
C ASP A 501 -18.04 9.80 30.92
N TRP A 502 -17.37 8.77 30.42
CA TRP A 502 -16.96 8.68 29.01
C TRP A 502 -18.13 8.47 28.03
N ASP A 503 -19.28 8.01 28.50
CA ASP A 503 -20.54 7.93 27.74
C ASP A 503 -21.46 9.14 27.96
N SER A 504 -21.10 10.04 28.90
CA SER A 504 -21.75 11.33 29.14
C SER A 504 -23.23 11.19 29.46
N ASP A 505 -23.60 10.13 30.18
CA ASP A 505 -24.97 9.83 30.55
C ASP A 505 -25.38 10.48 31.89
N GLY A 506 -24.42 11.06 32.62
CA GLY A 506 -24.61 11.73 33.91
C GLY A 506 -24.62 10.78 35.12
N TYR A 507 -24.30 9.52 34.90
CA TYR A 507 -24.16 8.47 35.91
C TYR A 507 -22.76 7.86 35.82
N LEU A 508 -22.32 7.16 36.87
CA LEU A 508 -21.12 6.33 36.82
C LEU A 508 -21.48 4.89 37.17
N ASN A 509 -21.06 3.96 36.31
CA ASN A 509 -20.96 2.54 36.64
C ASN A 509 -19.73 2.25 37.53
N SER A 510 -19.57 1.00 37.97
CA SER A 510 -18.50 0.64 38.91
C SER A 510 -17.10 0.95 38.37
N ASP A 511 -16.90 0.80 37.07
CA ASP A 511 -15.59 0.93 36.45
C ASP A 511 -15.26 2.40 36.16
N GLN A 512 -16.26 3.18 35.72
CA GLN A 512 -16.18 4.64 35.61
C GLN A 512 -15.89 5.28 36.97
N PHE A 513 -16.54 4.81 38.04
CA PHE A 513 -16.29 5.25 39.40
C PHE A 513 -14.86 4.93 39.86
N GLY A 514 -14.36 3.74 39.52
CA GLY A 514 -12.96 3.36 39.77
C GLY A 514 -11.98 4.28 39.04
N VAL A 515 -12.26 4.63 37.78
CA VAL A 515 -11.43 5.57 37.00
C VAL A 515 -11.46 6.96 37.61
N ALA A 516 -12.62 7.45 38.07
CA ALA A 516 -12.73 8.75 38.73
C ALA A 516 -11.82 8.85 39.98
N LEU A 517 -11.80 7.82 40.83
CA LEU A 517 -10.93 7.78 42.02
C LEU A 517 -9.46 7.63 41.66
N HIS A 518 -9.14 6.88 40.60
CA HIS A 518 -7.77 6.72 40.12
C HIS A 518 -7.21 8.02 39.53
N LEU A 519 -8.05 8.83 38.87
CA LEU A 519 -7.70 10.17 38.40
C LEU A 519 -7.47 11.15 39.57
N ILE A 520 -8.26 11.06 40.66
CA ILE A 520 -7.98 11.82 41.89
C ILE A 520 -6.59 11.48 42.42
N LYS A 521 -6.27 10.19 42.53
CA LYS A 521 -4.96 9.72 42.96
C LYS A 521 -3.84 10.23 42.04
N ALA A 522 -4.09 10.35 40.74
CA ALA A 522 -3.12 10.93 39.80
C ALA A 522 -2.79 12.39 40.15
N VAL A 523 -3.82 13.20 40.44
CA VAL A 523 -3.67 14.61 40.82
C VAL A 523 -2.99 14.77 42.17
N GLU A 524 -3.33 13.93 43.15
CA GLU A 524 -2.67 13.90 44.47
C GLU A 524 -1.17 13.57 44.38
N LEU A 525 -0.78 12.74 43.40
CA LEU A 525 0.61 12.43 43.08
C LEU A 525 1.33 13.53 42.27
N GLY A 526 0.66 14.66 42.01
CA GLY A 526 1.23 15.82 41.32
C GLY A 526 1.21 15.72 39.80
N ALA A 527 0.40 14.82 39.23
CA ALA A 527 0.27 14.66 37.78
C ALA A 527 -0.72 15.65 37.17
N GLN A 528 -0.44 16.07 35.93
CA GLN A 528 -1.43 16.79 35.12
C GLN A 528 -2.40 15.80 34.49
N LEU A 529 -3.70 16.10 34.58
CA LEU A 529 -4.75 15.31 33.95
C LEU A 529 -4.71 15.48 32.42
N PRO A 530 -4.99 14.41 31.65
CA PRO A 530 -5.03 14.50 30.20
C PRO A 530 -6.31 15.18 29.70
N ASP A 531 -6.26 15.86 28.56
CA ASP A 531 -7.44 16.50 27.95
C ASP A 531 -8.54 15.50 27.54
N LYS A 532 -8.16 14.23 27.31
CA LYS A 532 -9.04 13.11 26.98
C LYS A 532 -8.57 11.86 27.72
N LEU A 533 -9.50 11.02 28.16
CA LEU A 533 -9.17 9.78 28.84
C LEU A 533 -8.40 8.83 27.88
N PRO A 534 -7.21 8.32 28.26
CA PRO A 534 -6.48 7.36 27.43
C PRO A 534 -7.32 6.08 27.18
N PRO A 535 -7.28 5.51 25.96
CA PRO A 535 -8.05 4.28 25.66
C PRO A 535 -7.71 3.09 26.58
N SER A 536 -6.49 3.03 27.09
CA SER A 536 -6.00 2.01 28.03
C SER A 536 -6.65 2.07 29.42
N MET A 537 -7.26 3.20 29.80
CA MET A 537 -8.01 3.38 31.04
C MET A 537 -9.44 2.85 30.99
N ILE A 538 -9.90 2.41 29.81
CA ILE A 538 -11.25 1.90 29.62
C ILE A 538 -11.18 0.36 29.66
N PRO A 539 -11.98 -0.33 30.50
CA PRO A 539 -11.97 -1.79 30.57
C PRO A 539 -12.26 -2.44 29.21
N ASN A 540 -11.40 -3.39 28.81
CA ASN A 540 -11.45 -4.10 27.52
C ASN A 540 -12.72 -4.96 27.28
N GLN A 541 -13.70 -4.97 28.20
CA GLN A 541 -14.98 -5.65 27.96
C GLN A 541 -15.88 -4.96 26.90
N MET A 542 -15.42 -3.89 26.27
CA MET A 542 -16.04 -3.34 25.04
C MET A 542 -15.05 -3.04 23.89
N VAL A 543 -13.77 -3.39 24.02
CA VAL A 543 -12.73 -3.11 23.00
C VAL A 543 -12.16 -4.38 22.34
N ASP A 544 -12.33 -5.56 22.95
CA ASP A 544 -11.79 -6.83 22.42
C ASP A 544 -12.59 -7.46 21.25
N THR A 545 -13.75 -6.93 20.87
CA THR A 545 -14.53 -7.45 19.72
C THR A 545 -14.05 -6.92 18.36
N ILE A 546 -13.10 -5.97 18.32
CA ILE A 546 -12.74 -5.26 17.08
C ILE A 546 -11.42 -5.74 16.44
N CYS A 547 -10.48 -6.35 17.19
CA CYS A 547 -9.10 -6.53 16.70
C CYS A 547 -8.42 -7.90 16.87
N ARG A 548 -9.15 -9.02 16.96
CA ARG A 548 -8.55 -10.34 16.67
C ARG A 548 -9.28 -11.06 15.55
N THR A 549 -8.63 -11.13 14.38
CA THR A 549 -8.75 -12.24 13.40
C THR A 549 -7.81 -12.00 12.23
N THR A 550 -6.51 -12.05 12.50
CA THR A 550 -5.54 -12.54 11.51
C THR A 550 -4.45 -13.31 12.25
N THR A 551 -4.80 -14.50 12.77
CA THR A 551 -4.01 -15.75 12.69
C THR A 551 -4.57 -16.78 13.67
N SER A 552 -4.58 -18.04 13.20
CA SER A 552 -4.81 -19.33 13.87
C SER A 552 -6.23 -19.73 14.34
N GLU A 553 -6.80 -20.59 13.48
CA GLU A 553 -7.61 -21.80 13.72
C GLU A 553 -9.12 -21.74 14.06
N PRO A 554 -9.89 -22.76 13.57
CA PRO A 554 -11.34 -22.73 13.46
C PRO A 554 -12.00 -23.59 14.54
N ASP A 555 -12.71 -22.94 15.46
CA ASP A 555 -13.93 -23.41 16.13
C ASP A 555 -14.06 -22.66 17.46
N GLY A 556 -14.77 -21.53 17.47
CA GLY A 556 -15.02 -20.81 18.73
C GLY A 556 -15.82 -19.51 18.66
N ASP A 557 -15.70 -18.69 17.61
CA ASP A 557 -16.14 -17.28 17.69
C ASP A 557 -17.09 -16.82 16.56
N ASN A 558 -18.00 -17.70 16.15
CA ASN A 558 -18.98 -17.40 15.11
C ASN A 558 -19.93 -16.25 15.52
N ASP A 559 -20.27 -16.15 16.80
CA ASP A 559 -21.23 -15.16 17.30
C ASP A 559 -20.69 -13.73 17.18
N ALA A 560 -19.40 -13.49 17.45
CA ALA A 560 -18.78 -12.17 17.33
C ALA A 560 -18.80 -11.66 15.87
N ILE A 561 -18.53 -12.55 14.91
CA ILE A 561 -18.60 -12.23 13.47
C ILE A 561 -20.05 -11.90 13.07
N PHE A 562 -21.02 -12.65 13.58
CA PHE A 562 -22.44 -12.44 13.30
C PHE A 562 -22.97 -11.12 13.87
N PHE A 563 -22.58 -10.76 15.10
CA PHE A 563 -22.88 -9.45 15.68
C PHE A 563 -22.26 -8.30 14.87
N LYS A 564 -21.03 -8.47 14.37
CA LYS A 564 -20.38 -7.47 13.51
C LYS A 564 -21.12 -7.29 12.18
N LEU A 565 -21.56 -8.38 11.55
CA LEU A 565 -22.36 -8.34 10.32
C LEU A 565 -23.71 -7.64 10.55
N GLU A 566 -24.38 -7.92 11.67
CA GLU A 566 -25.62 -7.25 12.04
C GLU A 566 -25.41 -5.76 12.28
N TYR A 567 -24.36 -5.37 12.98
CA TYR A 567 -24.06 -3.98 13.25
C TYR A 567 -23.73 -3.18 11.98
N LEU A 568 -22.96 -3.76 11.05
CA LEU A 568 -22.73 -3.16 9.73
C LEU A 568 -24.03 -2.98 8.96
N GLY A 569 -24.91 -3.98 9.03
CA GLY A 569 -26.27 -3.87 8.48
C GLY A 569 -27.06 -2.73 9.13
N TYR A 570 -27.00 -2.60 10.45
CA TYR A 570 -27.67 -1.55 11.22
C TYR A 570 -27.25 -0.15 10.78
N LEU A 571 -25.95 0.12 10.66
CA LEU A 571 -25.43 1.41 10.19
C LEU A 571 -25.92 1.71 8.76
N ILE A 572 -25.88 0.72 7.87
CA ILE A 572 -26.34 0.88 6.49
C ILE A 572 -27.85 1.12 6.45
N GLY A 573 -28.64 0.42 7.27
CA GLY A 573 -30.07 0.64 7.41
C GLY A 573 -30.42 2.08 7.76
N GLN A 574 -29.72 2.66 8.74
CA GLN A 574 -29.90 4.07 9.11
C GLN A 574 -29.60 5.02 7.94
N LYS A 575 -28.46 4.82 7.25
CA LYS A 575 -28.08 5.66 6.10
C LYS A 575 -29.00 5.52 4.90
N LEU A 576 -29.56 4.33 4.67
CA LEU A 576 -30.56 4.12 3.64
C LEU A 576 -31.84 4.90 3.95
N ILE A 577 -32.30 4.90 5.20
CA ILE A 577 -33.47 5.69 5.59
C ILE A 577 -33.20 7.19 5.47
N GLU A 578 -32.11 7.69 6.04
CA GLU A 578 -31.71 9.11 5.91
C GLU A 578 -31.76 9.60 4.46
N ARG A 579 -31.35 8.74 3.51
CA ARG A 579 -31.34 9.06 2.08
C ARG A 579 -32.72 8.94 1.42
N PHE A 580 -33.44 7.84 1.65
CA PHE A 580 -34.63 7.48 0.86
C PHE A 580 -35.95 7.96 1.46
N THR A 581 -35.95 8.50 2.68
CA THR A 581 -37.14 9.11 3.31
C THR A 581 -37.02 10.62 3.48
N LYS A 582 -35.94 11.25 3.00
CA LYS A 582 -35.67 12.70 3.14
C LYS A 582 -36.85 13.59 2.71
N ASP A 583 -37.47 13.25 1.58
CA ASP A 583 -38.56 14.05 0.98
C ASP A 583 -39.94 13.40 1.18
N ARG A 584 -40.06 12.43 2.10
CA ARG A 584 -41.32 11.73 2.38
C ARG A 584 -42.03 12.32 3.62
N PRO A 585 -43.38 12.33 3.65
CA PRO A 585 -44.13 12.59 4.87
C PRO A 585 -43.72 11.63 5.99
N ARG A 586 -43.70 12.11 7.24
CA ARG A 586 -43.43 11.26 8.41
C ARG A 586 -44.48 10.16 8.51
N PHE A 587 -44.03 8.95 8.80
CA PHE A 587 -44.94 7.84 9.07
C PHE A 587 -45.70 8.09 10.36
N VAL A 588 -47.01 7.84 10.34
CA VAL A 588 -47.90 8.06 11.50
C VAL A 588 -47.98 6.80 12.35
N ASP A 589 -48.10 5.64 11.70
CA ASP A 589 -48.27 4.35 12.36
C ASP A 589 -47.11 3.39 12.07
N THR A 590 -46.78 2.55 13.05
CA THR A 590 -45.72 1.56 12.92
C THR A 590 -45.98 0.53 11.82
N LEU A 591 -47.26 0.20 11.56
CA LEU A 591 -47.63 -0.68 10.45
C LEU A 591 -47.21 -0.10 9.09
N ASP A 592 -47.25 1.22 8.92
CA ASP A 592 -46.85 1.88 7.68
C ASP A 592 -45.33 1.94 7.52
N VAL A 593 -44.60 2.07 8.62
CA VAL A 593 -43.13 1.88 8.65
C VAL A 593 -42.76 0.47 8.19
N VAL A 594 -43.42 -0.56 8.71
CA VAL A 594 -43.15 -1.96 8.32
C VAL A 594 -43.54 -2.23 6.86
N LYS A 595 -44.65 -1.65 6.37
CA LYS A 595 -45.02 -1.73 4.95
C LYS A 595 -43.99 -1.06 4.04
N PHE A 596 -43.43 0.08 4.44
CA PHE A 596 -42.35 0.75 3.71
C PHE A 596 -41.11 -0.16 3.61
N ILE A 597 -40.76 -0.85 4.69
CA ILE A 597 -39.66 -1.84 4.65
C ILE A 597 -39.96 -2.95 3.64
N CYS A 598 -41.18 -3.50 3.67
CA CYS A 598 -41.60 -4.59 2.79
C CYS A 598 -41.64 -4.21 1.30
N LYS A 599 -42.00 -2.96 0.98
CA LYS A 599 -42.29 -2.52 -0.39
C LYS A 599 -41.20 -1.66 -1.01
N ASP A 600 -40.62 -0.73 -0.27
CA ASP A 600 -39.66 0.24 -0.79
C ASP A 600 -38.23 -0.20 -0.47
N LEU A 601 -37.91 -0.42 0.82
CA LEU A 601 -36.56 -0.80 1.24
C LEU A 601 -36.15 -2.15 0.64
N TRP A 602 -37.04 -3.14 0.67
CA TRP A 602 -36.78 -4.45 0.08
C TRP A 602 -36.53 -4.38 -1.44
N VAL A 603 -37.26 -3.50 -2.14
CA VAL A 603 -37.05 -3.28 -3.59
C VAL A 603 -35.72 -2.61 -3.85
N ILE A 604 -35.28 -1.67 -3.02
CA ILE A 604 -33.97 -1.03 -3.16
C ILE A 604 -32.86 -2.08 -3.07
N LEU A 605 -32.92 -2.94 -2.06
CA LEU A 605 -31.90 -3.95 -1.74
C LEU A 605 -31.92 -5.16 -2.68
N PHE A 606 -33.10 -5.72 -2.95
CA PHE A 606 -33.25 -7.03 -3.60
C PHE A 606 -33.99 -6.97 -4.95
N LYS A 607 -34.46 -5.78 -5.36
CA LYS A 607 -35.26 -5.55 -6.58
C LYS A 607 -36.58 -6.33 -6.59
N LYS A 608 -37.13 -6.63 -5.42
CA LYS A 608 -38.47 -7.21 -5.24
C LYS A 608 -39.07 -6.80 -3.89
N GLN A 609 -40.38 -6.99 -3.73
CA GLN A 609 -41.07 -6.79 -2.44
C GLN A 609 -41.01 -8.06 -1.59
N ILE A 610 -41.25 -7.93 -0.29
CA ILE A 610 -41.53 -9.07 0.60
C ILE A 610 -42.81 -9.77 0.15
N ASP A 611 -42.80 -11.10 0.13
CA ASP A 611 -43.91 -11.89 -0.41
C ASP A 611 -45.11 -11.96 0.55
N ASN A 612 -44.86 -12.03 1.85
CA ASN A 612 -45.93 -12.06 2.86
C ASN A 612 -45.56 -11.26 4.13
N LEU A 613 -46.50 -10.45 4.62
CA LEU A 613 -46.39 -9.72 5.88
C LEU A 613 -47.52 -10.20 6.81
N LYS A 614 -47.15 -10.80 7.94
CA LYS A 614 -48.08 -11.18 9.01
C LYS A 614 -47.81 -10.35 10.26
N THR A 615 -48.85 -10.02 11.02
CA THR A 615 -48.71 -9.35 12.33
C THR A 615 -49.70 -9.90 13.33
N ASN A 616 -49.33 -9.90 14.61
CA ASN A 616 -50.23 -10.25 15.71
C ASN A 616 -50.93 -9.02 16.32
N HIS A 617 -50.76 -7.83 15.72
CA HIS A 617 -51.25 -6.53 16.23
C HIS A 617 -50.79 -6.19 17.66
N ARG A 618 -49.81 -6.93 18.20
CA ARG A 618 -49.23 -6.77 19.54
C ARG A 618 -47.72 -6.50 19.46
N GLY A 619 -47.30 -5.86 18.36
CA GLY A 619 -45.91 -5.45 18.15
C GLY A 619 -44.98 -6.52 17.58
N VAL A 620 -45.51 -7.64 17.07
CA VAL A 620 -44.72 -8.64 16.31
C VAL A 620 -45.16 -8.65 14.86
N TYR A 621 -44.18 -8.59 13.95
CA TYR A 621 -44.35 -8.66 12.51
C TYR A 621 -43.45 -9.76 11.95
N VAL A 622 -43.95 -10.49 10.96
CA VAL A 622 -43.24 -11.58 10.31
C VAL A 622 -43.24 -11.32 8.81
N LEU A 623 -42.06 -11.11 8.26
CA LEU A 623 -41.80 -10.81 6.85
C LEU A 623 -41.25 -12.08 6.20
N GLN A 624 -42.00 -12.65 5.26
CA GLN A 624 -41.61 -13.88 4.57
C GLN A 624 -41.20 -13.56 3.14
N ASP A 625 -39.97 -13.92 2.79
CA ASP A 625 -39.43 -13.88 1.44
C ASP A 625 -39.28 -15.32 0.93
N ASN A 626 -40.11 -15.73 -0.02
CA ASN A 626 -40.15 -17.10 -0.56
C ASN A 626 -38.98 -17.40 -1.51
N GLY A 627 -38.24 -16.38 -1.93
CA GLY A 627 -37.16 -16.48 -2.91
C GLY A 627 -36.10 -15.45 -2.61
N PHE A 628 -35.47 -15.58 -1.44
CA PHE A 628 -34.51 -14.60 -0.94
C PHE A 628 -33.31 -14.58 -1.90
N ARG A 629 -33.08 -13.44 -2.53
CA ARG A 629 -32.22 -13.34 -3.73
C ARG A 629 -30.80 -13.85 -3.51
N TRP A 630 -30.27 -13.70 -2.29
CA TRP A 630 -28.94 -14.16 -1.93
C TRP A 630 -28.85 -15.69 -1.77
N PHE A 631 -29.99 -16.36 -1.57
CA PHE A 631 -30.08 -17.82 -1.44
C PHE A 631 -30.40 -18.53 -2.75
N MET A 632 -30.80 -17.80 -3.79
CA MET A 632 -31.20 -18.37 -5.09
C MET A 632 -30.10 -19.18 -5.79
N ARG A 633 -28.82 -19.00 -5.43
CA ARG A 633 -27.67 -19.71 -5.99
C ARG A 633 -26.98 -20.65 -4.99
N MET A 634 -27.56 -20.83 -3.81
CA MET A 634 -27.00 -21.69 -2.76
C MET A 634 -27.61 -23.09 -2.89
N SER A 635 -26.75 -24.09 -3.11
CA SER A 635 -27.10 -25.51 -3.08
C SER A 635 -26.01 -26.26 -2.33
N THR A 636 -26.38 -27.29 -1.57
CA THR A 636 -25.41 -28.18 -0.92
C THR A 636 -25.73 -29.64 -1.25
N ASP A 637 -24.71 -30.49 -1.19
CA ASP A 637 -24.76 -31.89 -1.64
C ASP A 637 -25.60 -32.80 -0.71
N ILE A 638 -25.98 -32.31 0.48
CA ILE A 638 -26.56 -33.10 1.60
C ILE A 638 -28.07 -32.80 1.81
N GLY A 639 -28.66 -31.84 1.07
CA GLY A 639 -30.09 -31.53 1.10
C GLY A 639 -30.48 -30.26 1.88
N GLY A 640 -31.79 -30.05 2.08
CA GLY A 640 -32.36 -28.75 2.49
C GLY A 640 -31.97 -28.25 3.89
N THR A 641 -31.87 -29.15 4.89
CA THR A 641 -31.61 -28.77 6.29
C THR A 641 -30.15 -28.40 6.57
N ASP A 642 -29.18 -29.03 5.91
CA ASP A 642 -27.76 -28.63 5.96
C ASP A 642 -27.53 -27.30 5.25
N SER A 643 -28.21 -27.12 4.10
CA SER A 643 -28.18 -25.86 3.35
C SER A 643 -28.70 -24.68 4.19
N ALA A 644 -29.78 -24.89 4.97
CA ALA A 644 -30.35 -23.87 5.84
C ALA A 644 -29.38 -23.45 6.98
N LYS A 645 -28.70 -24.42 7.61
CA LYS A 645 -27.69 -24.13 8.65
C LYS A 645 -26.52 -23.32 8.11
N LYS A 646 -26.00 -23.69 6.94
CA LYS A 646 -24.90 -22.98 6.27
C LYS A 646 -25.29 -21.60 5.74
N ALA A 647 -26.58 -21.36 5.50
CA ALA A 647 -27.10 -20.07 5.07
C ALA A 647 -27.35 -19.09 6.23
N MET A 648 -27.39 -19.57 7.48
CA MET A 648 -27.68 -18.75 8.67
C MET A 648 -26.76 -17.53 8.87
N PRO A 649 -25.44 -17.57 8.59
CA PRO A 649 -24.59 -16.38 8.67
C PRO A 649 -25.03 -15.20 7.79
N TYR A 650 -25.66 -15.50 6.64
CA TYR A 650 -25.97 -14.52 5.61
C TYR A 650 -27.24 -13.69 5.89
N VAL A 651 -28.02 -14.04 6.92
CA VAL A 651 -29.23 -13.30 7.32
C VAL A 651 -28.98 -12.25 8.39
N TRP A 652 -27.84 -12.30 9.08
CA TRP A 652 -27.49 -11.35 10.14
C TRP A 652 -27.35 -9.91 9.61
N PHE A 653 -26.72 -9.74 8.45
CA PHE A 653 -26.58 -8.43 7.81
C PHE A 653 -27.95 -7.84 7.37
N PRO A 654 -28.84 -8.58 6.69
CA PRO A 654 -30.22 -8.15 6.44
C PRO A 654 -31.03 -7.83 7.70
N CYS A 655 -30.90 -8.63 8.78
CA CYS A 655 -31.52 -8.33 10.07
C CYS A 655 -31.07 -6.96 10.60
N GLY A 656 -29.77 -6.69 10.52
CA GLY A 656 -29.18 -5.39 10.82
C GLY A 656 -29.80 -4.27 10.02
N ILE A 657 -29.91 -4.41 8.70
CA ILE A 657 -30.50 -3.38 7.83
C ILE A 657 -31.94 -3.08 8.24
N ILE A 658 -32.76 -4.12 8.48
CA ILE A 658 -34.15 -3.95 8.92
C ILE A 658 -34.18 -3.23 10.27
N ARG A 659 -33.35 -3.63 11.23
CA ARG A 659 -33.30 -3.04 12.57
C ARG A 659 -32.84 -1.57 12.54
N GLY A 660 -31.80 -1.26 11.77
CA GLY A 660 -31.28 0.10 11.60
C GLY A 660 -32.27 1.02 10.89
N ALA A 661 -32.97 0.49 9.90
CA ALA A 661 -34.03 1.23 9.22
C ALA A 661 -35.21 1.54 10.16
N LEU A 662 -35.67 0.55 10.93
CA LEU A 662 -36.72 0.73 11.93
C LEU A 662 -36.32 1.74 13.01
N ALA A 663 -35.09 1.67 13.52
CA ALA A 663 -34.57 2.60 14.51
C ALA A 663 -34.52 4.05 13.98
N SER A 664 -34.07 4.25 12.73
CA SER A 664 -34.05 5.57 12.10
C SER A 664 -35.45 6.14 11.83
N LEU A 665 -36.48 5.29 11.78
CA LEU A 665 -37.88 5.68 11.63
C LEU A 665 -38.62 5.78 12.98
N GLY A 666 -37.90 5.70 14.10
CA GLY A 666 -38.44 5.85 15.45
C GLY A 666 -39.13 4.59 16.00
N VAL A 667 -38.86 3.42 15.41
CA VAL A 667 -39.44 2.13 15.83
C VAL A 667 -38.31 1.23 16.36
N PRO A 668 -37.94 1.33 17.65
CA PRO A 668 -36.94 0.44 18.22
C PRO A 668 -37.47 -1.00 18.20
N SER A 669 -36.64 -1.95 17.78
CA SER A 669 -37.06 -3.33 17.57
C SER A 669 -35.90 -4.33 17.64
N VAL A 670 -36.24 -5.59 17.87
CA VAL A 670 -35.37 -6.75 17.71
C VAL A 670 -35.78 -7.49 16.44
N VAL A 671 -34.81 -7.83 15.59
CA VAL A 671 -35.06 -8.54 14.34
C VAL A 671 -34.30 -9.86 14.35
N VAL A 672 -35.03 -10.96 14.20
CA VAL A 672 -34.47 -12.32 14.12
C VAL A 672 -34.87 -12.92 12.78
N ALA A 673 -33.97 -13.66 12.14
CA ALA A 673 -34.27 -14.37 10.91
C ALA A 673 -34.29 -15.88 11.14
N GLU A 674 -35.15 -16.56 10.40
CA GLU A 674 -35.28 -18.02 10.38
C GLU A 674 -35.28 -18.51 8.93
N ILE A 675 -34.53 -19.59 8.69
CA ILE A 675 -34.42 -20.23 7.38
C ILE A 675 -34.99 -21.63 7.51
N SER A 676 -36.24 -21.80 7.07
CA SER A 676 -36.91 -23.12 7.13
C SER A 676 -36.48 -24.02 5.97
N ASN A 677 -36.38 -23.47 4.75
CA ASN A 677 -35.93 -24.16 3.54
C ASN A 677 -35.40 -23.12 2.54
N LEU A 678 -34.27 -23.37 1.88
CA LEU A 678 -33.80 -22.47 0.82
C LEU A 678 -34.69 -22.58 -0.43
N PRO A 679 -34.94 -21.47 -1.15
CA PRO A 679 -34.41 -20.12 -0.95
C PRO A 679 -35.26 -19.22 -0.02
N GLN A 680 -36.23 -19.78 0.72
CA GLN A 680 -37.11 -19.01 1.58
C GLN A 680 -36.40 -18.53 2.86
N CYS A 681 -36.67 -17.29 3.26
CA CYS A 681 -36.21 -16.67 4.50
C CYS A 681 -37.34 -15.90 5.18
N THR A 682 -37.42 -16.01 6.50
CA THR A 682 -38.43 -15.31 7.31
C THR A 682 -37.74 -14.38 8.30
N PHE A 683 -38.16 -13.12 8.37
CA PHE A 683 -37.66 -12.14 9.33
C PHE A 683 -38.78 -11.79 10.32
N GLN A 684 -38.55 -12.08 11.60
CA GLN A 684 -39.43 -11.72 12.70
C GLN A 684 -38.94 -10.43 13.36
N ILE A 685 -39.79 -9.41 13.34
CA ILE A 685 -39.58 -8.11 13.98
C ILE A 685 -40.42 -8.07 15.24
N LYS A 686 -39.79 -7.83 16.39
CA LYS A 686 -40.45 -7.58 17.67
C LYS A 686 -40.16 -6.15 18.10
N ILE A 687 -41.19 -5.30 18.15
CA ILE A 687 -41.07 -3.93 18.64
C ILE A 687 -40.73 -3.96 20.13
N THR A 688 -39.70 -3.22 20.52
CA THR A 688 -39.34 -2.99 21.91
C THR A 688 -40.11 -1.77 22.40
N LYS A 689 -40.79 -1.89 23.55
CA LYS A 689 -41.50 -0.77 24.17
C LYS A 689 -40.55 0.21 24.82
#